data_AF-A0A2V5UEH8-F1
#
_entry.id   AF-A0A2V5UEH8-F1
#
_cell.length_a   1.000
_cell.length_b   1.000
_cell.length_c   1.000
_cell.angle_alpha   90.00
_cell.angle_beta   90.00
_cell.angle_gamma   90.00
#
_symmetry.space_group_name_H-M   'P 1'
#
loop_
_entity.id
_entity.type
_entity.pdbx_description
1 polymer ?
#
loop_
_entity_poly.entity_id
_entity_poly.type
_entity_poly.pdbx_seq_one_letter_code
_entity_poly.pdbx_strand_id
1 'polypeptide(L)'
;MPRVRAWFYRLLGLFRKKQRDTEMAEEFRQHVDLLTERNIAAGMSAKEARNAALREFGGVEQIKETAREQRVWRWADEFFQDVRFGARMLVRTPGFSILAILCLTLGIGTNAAVLSWIEGILIRPYPLVQHQDRMFALVGKTRGVQEHNGLSFPDFVDFEKNSTLFESFIVDQITGTTLSVGDRGEVATLGIVTANYFDALGVRPILGRGFRPEEGTGRNAHPVVVVSYRTWRDRYNSDPQIIGKTQMLNGVQHTIIGVAPEKFHGTFVGYSFAFWVPVSMQETFDSTGYKLEDRGARWAEAYAFLKPGVSRRQAQAELNSIAQRLEHDYPDTNRGRGVELFPLWRTPFNQAGNMSPTLAISMAVVFLVLLIACANVSNLLLARSLLRRHEMTMRLALGAGRRRLVKQLLTEGLLLSLIAAAGGIAVAYWCRNALVLSFPTPAAGIVIDFPGQIDWRVLAVSAAICIGSTLLFAVVPAIHASHVDLSNALKTEAGGVLSGSSRSRLRSALVLVQISLSFVLLAGTVLLLQSLNKIRNASPGFNTDVIACNVDLGSAGYKLDRGKIFTTELFDRVRTLPGAQSVTLARVVPFGYAVFSSAPIEVEGYQPPPNEQPTVSYYEVGEDYFATLGIAIVSGREFLRSDDENAPAVAIINETMAAKYWPAKNALGQRVKVKDKWMQIVGIAKNANYRTKIETPMPFFYVPLRQNFISVRNNLLIRTRETPGAIMQSLAREIHALDAALAPGVPYRLQGQL
;
A
#
# COMPACT_ATOMS: atom_id res chain seq x y z
N MET A 1 -34.43 22.13 -19.84
CA MET A 1 -34.09 20.68 -19.92
C MET A 1 -35.20 19.85 -20.63
N PRO A 2 -35.46 20.02 -21.94
CA PRO A 2 -36.53 19.28 -22.63
C PRO A 2 -36.14 17.84 -23.01
N ARG A 3 -34.84 17.61 -23.27
CA ARG A 3 -34.30 16.31 -23.72
C ARG A 3 -34.31 15.21 -22.64
N VAL A 4 -34.15 15.58 -21.37
CA VAL A 4 -34.17 14.63 -20.23
C VAL A 4 -35.60 14.18 -19.91
N ARG A 5 -36.58 15.10 -19.95
CA ARG A 5 -38.01 14.77 -19.82
C ARG A 5 -38.47 13.85 -20.97
N ALA A 6 -38.10 14.15 -22.21
CA ALA A 6 -38.41 13.29 -23.35
C ALA A 6 -37.79 11.89 -23.21
N TRP A 7 -36.59 11.77 -22.65
CA TRP A 7 -35.93 10.49 -22.38
C TRP A 7 -36.63 9.71 -21.25
N PHE A 8 -37.06 10.39 -20.18
CA PHE A 8 -37.79 9.79 -19.07
C PHE A 8 -39.21 9.33 -19.45
N TYR A 9 -39.94 10.12 -20.25
CA TYR A 9 -41.24 9.71 -20.82
C TYR A 9 -41.12 8.55 -21.81
N ARG A 10 -39.99 8.45 -22.54
CA ARG A 10 -39.68 7.28 -23.40
C ARG A 10 -39.33 6.04 -22.57
N LEU A 11 -38.68 6.19 -21.42
CA LEU A 11 -38.40 5.09 -20.48
C LEU A 11 -39.66 4.58 -19.77
N LEU A 12 -40.55 5.47 -19.33
CA LEU A 12 -41.85 5.11 -18.75
C LEU A 12 -42.76 4.37 -19.74
N GLY A 13 -42.66 4.68 -21.04
CA GLY A 13 -43.43 3.97 -22.07
C GLY A 13 -43.05 2.50 -22.25
N LEU A 14 -41.89 2.03 -21.74
CA LEU A 14 -41.50 0.61 -21.78
C LEU A 14 -42.43 -0.29 -20.95
N PHE A 15 -43.14 0.27 -19.97
CA PHE A 15 -44.03 -0.45 -19.08
C PHE A 15 -45.53 -0.35 -19.48
N ARG A 16 -45.88 0.43 -20.52
CA ARG A 16 -47.27 0.68 -20.95
C ARG A 16 -47.53 0.35 -22.43
N LYS A 17 -46.89 -0.70 -22.94
CA LYS A 17 -47.01 -1.15 -24.35
C LYS A 17 -48.45 -1.40 -24.79
N LYS A 18 -49.23 -2.15 -23.99
CA LYS A 18 -50.63 -2.44 -24.31
C LYS A 18 -51.49 -1.18 -24.38
N GLN A 19 -51.27 -0.22 -23.50
CA GLN A 19 -52.11 0.97 -23.38
C GLN A 19 -51.93 1.90 -24.59
N ARG A 20 -50.68 2.13 -25.03
CA ARG A 20 -50.40 2.94 -26.22
C ARG A 20 -50.76 2.26 -27.54
N ASP A 21 -50.64 0.92 -27.64
CA ASP A 21 -51.13 0.20 -28.82
C ASP A 21 -52.67 0.32 -28.96
N THR A 22 -53.37 0.47 -27.83
CA THR A 22 -54.82 0.66 -27.80
C THR A 22 -55.20 2.11 -28.14
N GLU A 23 -54.52 3.10 -27.55
CA GLU A 23 -54.69 4.52 -27.85
C GLU A 23 -54.41 4.83 -29.33
N MET A 24 -53.35 4.25 -29.89
CA MET A 24 -53.01 4.44 -31.30
C MET A 24 -54.04 3.78 -32.23
N ALA A 25 -54.60 2.62 -31.83
CA ALA A 25 -55.68 1.98 -32.58
C ALA A 25 -57.01 2.75 -32.50
N GLU A 26 -57.26 3.46 -31.40
CA GLU A 26 -58.40 4.37 -31.25
C GLU A 26 -58.21 5.64 -32.09
N GLU A 27 -57.04 6.26 -32.05
CA GLU A 27 -56.70 7.44 -32.84
C GLU A 27 -56.80 7.16 -34.35
N PHE A 28 -56.37 5.97 -34.78
CA PHE A 28 -56.55 5.52 -36.17
C PHE A 28 -58.01 5.29 -36.55
N ARG A 29 -58.85 4.74 -35.65
CA ARG A 29 -60.30 4.62 -35.93
C ARG A 29 -60.94 5.99 -36.05
N GLN A 30 -60.65 6.90 -35.12
CA GLN A 30 -61.18 8.25 -35.13
C GLN A 30 -60.82 9.00 -36.42
N HIS A 31 -59.61 8.84 -36.94
CA HIS A 31 -59.19 9.50 -38.17
C HIS A 31 -59.88 8.92 -39.42
N VAL A 32 -60.05 7.60 -39.48
CA VAL A 32 -60.80 6.94 -40.57
C VAL A 32 -62.29 7.30 -40.51
N ASP A 33 -62.86 7.41 -39.31
CA ASP A 33 -64.26 7.79 -39.10
C ASP A 33 -64.50 9.26 -39.51
N LEU A 34 -63.60 10.18 -39.14
CA LEU A 34 -63.64 11.58 -39.57
C LEU A 34 -63.54 11.76 -41.09
N LEU A 35 -62.63 11.02 -41.74
CA LEU A 35 -62.52 11.02 -43.20
C LEU A 35 -63.76 10.41 -43.86
N THR A 36 -64.36 9.40 -43.25
CA THR A 36 -65.61 8.79 -43.72
C THR A 36 -66.76 9.80 -43.62
N GLU A 37 -66.91 10.49 -42.50
CA GLU A 37 -67.93 11.54 -42.30
C GLU A 37 -67.76 12.71 -43.28
N ARG A 38 -66.52 13.15 -43.52
CA ARG A 38 -66.21 14.19 -44.50
C ARG A 38 -66.60 13.78 -45.92
N ASN A 39 -66.34 12.53 -46.29
CA ASN A 39 -66.71 11.99 -47.61
C ASN A 39 -68.23 11.79 -47.75
N ILE A 40 -68.94 11.46 -46.68
CA ILE A 40 -70.41 11.46 -46.65
C ILE A 40 -70.96 12.87 -46.82
N ALA A 41 -70.39 13.87 -46.12
CA ALA A 41 -70.79 15.27 -46.25
C ALA A 41 -70.51 15.84 -47.65
N ALA A 42 -69.53 15.28 -48.37
CA ALA A 42 -69.25 15.58 -49.77
C ALA A 42 -70.18 14.85 -50.78
N GLY A 43 -71.18 14.11 -50.31
CA GLY A 43 -72.22 13.50 -51.14
C GLY A 43 -72.00 12.03 -51.51
N MET A 44 -71.02 11.34 -50.91
CA MET A 44 -70.78 9.91 -51.16
C MET A 44 -71.72 9.02 -50.33
N SER A 45 -72.07 7.84 -50.86
CA SER A 45 -72.76 6.82 -50.08
C SER A 45 -71.87 6.31 -48.93
N ALA A 46 -72.45 5.94 -47.78
CA ALA A 46 -71.68 5.55 -46.58
C ALA A 46 -70.66 4.42 -46.83
N LYS A 47 -70.97 3.50 -47.76
CA LYS A 47 -70.08 2.39 -48.12
C LYS A 47 -68.93 2.85 -49.01
N GLU A 48 -69.17 3.80 -49.91
CA GLU A 48 -68.12 4.39 -50.77
C GLU A 48 -67.23 5.34 -49.99
N ALA A 49 -67.80 6.16 -49.11
CA ALA A 49 -67.08 7.10 -48.26
C ALA A 49 -66.05 6.41 -47.37
N ARG A 50 -66.41 5.25 -46.78
CA ARG A 50 -65.50 4.45 -45.94
C ARG A 50 -64.38 3.81 -46.77
N ASN A 51 -64.70 3.32 -47.96
CA ASN A 51 -63.71 2.73 -48.86
C ASN A 51 -62.78 3.77 -49.49
N ALA A 52 -63.24 5.02 -49.64
CA ALA A 52 -62.41 6.16 -50.04
C ALA A 52 -61.50 6.59 -48.89
N ALA A 53 -62.04 6.73 -47.67
CA ALA A 53 -61.27 7.04 -46.46
C ALA A 53 -60.16 6.01 -46.19
N LEU A 54 -60.44 4.71 -46.36
CA LEU A 54 -59.43 3.64 -46.23
C LEU A 54 -58.35 3.68 -47.32
N ARG A 55 -58.67 4.18 -48.53
CA ARG A 55 -57.71 4.35 -49.62
C ARG A 55 -56.85 5.60 -49.43
N GLU A 56 -57.44 6.68 -48.96
CA GLU A 56 -56.78 7.96 -48.69
C GLU A 56 -55.84 7.89 -47.48
N PHE A 57 -56.23 7.15 -46.44
CA PHE A 57 -55.42 6.98 -45.24
C PHE A 57 -54.13 6.16 -45.48
N GLY A 58 -54.07 5.37 -46.56
CA GLY A 58 -52.96 4.46 -46.83
C GLY A 58 -52.93 3.26 -45.87
N GLY A 59 -52.24 2.19 -46.26
CA GLY A 59 -52.28 0.90 -45.55
C GLY A 59 -52.01 1.01 -44.05
N VAL A 60 -53.07 0.88 -43.23
CA VAL A 60 -53.05 1.02 -41.77
C VAL A 60 -52.00 0.12 -41.12
N GLU A 61 -51.84 -1.10 -41.63
CA GLU A 61 -50.82 -2.03 -41.13
C GLU A 61 -49.40 -1.60 -41.50
N GLN A 62 -49.20 -1.01 -42.67
CA GLN A 62 -47.91 -0.46 -43.09
C GLN A 62 -47.48 0.72 -42.21
N ILE A 63 -48.42 1.61 -41.87
CA ILE A 63 -48.17 2.77 -40.99
C ILE A 63 -47.91 2.30 -39.54
N LYS A 64 -48.63 1.29 -39.05
CA LYS A 64 -48.33 0.64 -37.76
C LYS A 64 -46.94 0.00 -37.76
N GLU A 65 -46.55 -0.62 -38.86
CA GLU A 65 -45.23 -1.24 -39.02
C GLU A 65 -44.12 -0.16 -39.06
N THR A 66 -44.32 0.94 -39.78
CA THR A 66 -43.36 2.07 -39.84
C THR A 66 -43.27 2.82 -38.50
N ALA A 67 -44.38 2.93 -37.75
CA ALA A 67 -44.40 3.50 -36.39
C ALA A 67 -43.67 2.58 -35.39
N ARG A 68 -43.81 1.26 -35.52
CA ARG A 68 -43.03 0.25 -34.77
C ARG A 68 -41.54 0.26 -35.17
N GLU A 69 -41.21 0.68 -36.38
CA GLU A 69 -39.83 0.82 -36.89
C GLU A 69 -39.06 2.04 -36.36
N GLN A 70 -39.65 2.90 -35.52
CA GLN A 70 -38.91 3.96 -34.82
C GLN A 70 -37.92 3.35 -33.79
N ARG A 71 -36.74 3.01 -34.32
CA ARG A 71 -35.45 2.42 -33.87
C ARG A 71 -35.13 2.20 -32.38
N VAL A 72 -35.80 2.81 -31.41
CA VAL A 72 -35.44 2.71 -29.97
C VAL A 72 -36.25 1.63 -29.24
N TRP A 73 -37.52 1.44 -29.60
CA TRP A 73 -38.44 0.55 -28.89
C TRP A 73 -38.15 -0.93 -29.10
N ARG A 74 -37.84 -1.31 -30.35
CA ARG A 74 -37.50 -2.69 -30.70
C ARG A 74 -36.21 -3.16 -30.04
N TRP A 75 -35.19 -2.30 -29.97
CA TRP A 75 -33.90 -2.68 -29.37
C TRP A 75 -33.99 -2.95 -27.86
N ALA A 76 -34.82 -2.17 -27.16
CA ALA A 76 -35.09 -2.33 -25.73
C ALA A 76 -35.94 -3.57 -25.43
N ASP A 77 -37.05 -3.79 -26.16
CA ASP A 77 -37.88 -4.99 -26.02
C ASP A 77 -37.07 -6.27 -26.31
N GLU A 78 -36.28 -6.24 -27.37
CA GLU A 78 -35.35 -7.32 -27.72
C GLU A 78 -34.33 -7.58 -26.60
N PHE A 79 -33.77 -6.54 -26.00
CA PHE A 79 -32.81 -6.66 -24.91
C PHE A 79 -33.44 -7.25 -23.64
N PHE A 80 -34.64 -6.79 -23.23
CA PHE A 80 -35.35 -7.35 -22.08
C PHE A 80 -35.74 -8.82 -22.30
N GLN A 81 -36.15 -9.18 -23.51
CA GLN A 81 -36.38 -10.58 -23.87
C GLN A 81 -35.11 -11.42 -23.75
N ASP A 82 -33.98 -10.90 -24.22
CA ASP A 82 -32.69 -11.59 -24.15
C ASP A 82 -32.21 -11.76 -22.70
N VAL A 83 -32.39 -10.73 -21.85
CA VAL A 83 -32.10 -10.78 -20.40
C VAL A 83 -32.96 -11.82 -19.70
N ARG A 84 -34.28 -11.81 -19.93
CA ARG A 84 -35.21 -12.78 -19.30
C ARG A 84 -34.92 -14.21 -19.75
N PHE A 85 -34.59 -14.37 -21.03
CA PHE A 85 -34.19 -15.66 -21.58
C PHE A 85 -32.88 -16.14 -20.95
N GLY A 86 -31.87 -15.28 -20.86
CA GLY A 86 -30.59 -15.60 -20.24
C GLY A 86 -30.72 -15.99 -18.77
N ALA A 87 -31.49 -15.24 -17.98
CA ALA A 87 -31.77 -15.57 -16.58
C ALA A 87 -32.44 -16.94 -16.43
N ARG A 88 -33.48 -17.22 -17.22
CA ARG A 88 -34.15 -18.54 -17.22
C ARG A 88 -33.18 -19.65 -17.57
N MET A 89 -32.25 -19.38 -18.48
CA MET A 89 -31.30 -20.38 -18.93
C MET A 89 -30.21 -20.66 -17.88
N LEU A 90 -29.82 -19.67 -17.08
CA LEU A 90 -28.93 -19.92 -15.94
C LEU A 90 -29.56 -20.86 -14.92
N VAL A 91 -30.85 -20.67 -14.61
CA VAL A 91 -31.59 -21.53 -13.68
C VAL A 91 -31.75 -22.96 -14.21
N ARG A 92 -31.89 -23.14 -15.53
CA ARG A 92 -32.06 -24.46 -16.15
C ARG A 92 -30.79 -25.30 -16.20
N THR A 93 -29.61 -24.72 -16.07
CA THR A 93 -28.34 -25.47 -16.03
C THR A 93 -27.49 -25.05 -14.83
N PRO A 94 -27.91 -25.42 -13.61
CA PRO A 94 -27.30 -24.90 -12.38
C PRO A 94 -25.83 -25.29 -12.25
N GLY A 95 -25.42 -26.51 -12.62
CA GLY A 95 -24.01 -26.94 -12.52
C GLY A 95 -23.05 -26.08 -13.34
N PHE A 96 -23.41 -25.79 -14.60
CA PHE A 96 -22.64 -24.88 -15.46
C PHE A 96 -22.60 -23.47 -14.88
N SER A 97 -23.76 -22.94 -14.49
CA SER A 97 -23.88 -21.56 -14.02
C SER A 97 -23.12 -21.34 -12.72
N ILE A 98 -23.22 -22.26 -11.76
CA ILE A 98 -22.48 -22.20 -10.49
C ILE A 98 -20.97 -22.21 -10.75
N LEU A 99 -20.48 -23.14 -11.57
CA LEU A 99 -19.04 -23.25 -11.84
C LEU A 99 -18.50 -22.01 -12.58
N ALA A 100 -19.23 -21.52 -13.58
CA ALA A 100 -18.86 -20.31 -14.31
C ALA A 100 -18.88 -19.07 -13.41
N ILE A 101 -19.91 -18.91 -12.57
CA ILE A 101 -20.04 -17.80 -11.62
C ILE A 101 -18.90 -17.85 -10.60
N LEU A 102 -18.61 -19.00 -9.99
CA LEU A 102 -17.53 -19.13 -9.01
C LEU A 102 -16.16 -18.80 -9.61
N CYS A 103 -15.87 -19.31 -10.81
CA CYS A 103 -14.60 -19.07 -11.49
C CYS A 103 -14.40 -17.59 -11.82
N LEU A 104 -15.42 -16.94 -12.38
CA LEU A 104 -15.39 -15.49 -12.65
C LEU A 104 -15.39 -14.67 -11.37
N THR A 105 -16.11 -15.09 -10.32
CA THR A 105 -16.15 -14.41 -9.02
C THR A 105 -14.77 -14.33 -8.40
N LEU A 106 -14.04 -15.44 -8.38
CA LEU A 106 -12.66 -15.48 -7.87
C LEU A 106 -11.72 -14.65 -8.75
N GLY A 107 -11.80 -14.79 -10.08
CA GLY A 107 -10.96 -14.02 -11.00
C GLY A 107 -11.16 -12.51 -10.88
N ILE A 108 -12.42 -12.05 -10.96
CA ILE A 108 -12.78 -10.63 -10.86
C ILE A 108 -12.52 -10.10 -9.45
N GLY A 109 -12.91 -10.84 -8.42
CA GLY A 109 -12.78 -10.42 -7.02
C GLY A 109 -11.33 -10.28 -6.56
N THR A 110 -10.44 -11.20 -6.95
CA THR A 110 -9.03 -11.11 -6.56
C THR A 110 -8.32 -9.96 -7.29
N ASN A 111 -8.67 -9.69 -8.55
CA ASN A 111 -8.19 -8.49 -9.26
C ASN A 111 -8.67 -7.20 -8.59
N ALA A 112 -9.96 -7.14 -8.21
CA ALA A 112 -10.52 -6.00 -7.49
C ALA A 112 -9.85 -5.80 -6.12
N ALA A 113 -9.51 -6.87 -5.41
CA ALA A 113 -8.79 -6.81 -4.14
C ALA A 113 -7.39 -6.19 -4.29
N VAL A 114 -6.58 -6.72 -5.22
CA VAL A 114 -5.22 -6.22 -5.47
C VAL A 114 -5.23 -4.78 -5.98
N LEU A 115 -6.17 -4.44 -6.86
CA LEU A 115 -6.36 -3.05 -7.31
C LEU A 115 -6.73 -2.11 -6.16
N SER A 116 -7.57 -2.57 -5.22
CA SER A 116 -7.91 -1.79 -4.02
C SER A 116 -6.69 -1.55 -3.13
N TRP A 117 -5.80 -2.54 -3.00
CA TRP A 117 -4.53 -2.37 -2.28
C TRP A 117 -3.57 -1.44 -3.01
N ILE A 118 -3.44 -1.54 -4.33
CA ILE A 118 -2.60 -0.62 -5.11
C ILE A 118 -3.10 0.82 -4.99
N GLU A 119 -4.41 1.04 -5.16
CA GLU A 119 -5.02 2.37 -5.02
C GLU A 119 -4.78 2.90 -3.61
N GLY A 120 -4.99 2.07 -2.59
CA GLY A 120 -4.91 2.47 -1.19
C GLY A 120 -3.50 2.60 -0.62
N ILE A 121 -2.52 1.86 -1.12
CA ILE A 121 -1.14 1.86 -0.61
C ILE A 121 -0.23 2.76 -1.46
N LEU A 122 -0.40 2.76 -2.78
CA LEU A 122 0.50 3.44 -3.70
C LEU A 122 -0.09 4.77 -4.21
N ILE A 123 -1.36 4.79 -4.60
CA ILE A 123 -1.91 5.96 -5.31
C ILE A 123 -2.45 7.02 -4.34
N ARG A 124 -3.21 6.59 -3.33
CA ARG A 124 -3.83 7.46 -2.30
C ARG A 124 -3.57 6.89 -0.91
N PRO A 125 -2.30 6.94 -0.47
CA PRO A 125 -1.87 6.37 0.80
C PRO A 125 -2.49 7.02 2.04
N TYR A 126 -2.98 8.25 1.94
CA TYR A 126 -3.38 9.03 3.12
C TYR A 126 -4.85 9.45 3.06
N PRO A 127 -5.80 8.71 3.65
CA PRO A 127 -7.20 9.13 3.63
C PRO A 127 -7.39 10.52 4.25
N LEU A 128 -8.36 11.27 3.74
CA LEU A 128 -8.70 12.65 4.13
C LEU A 128 -7.66 13.73 3.79
N VAL A 129 -6.44 13.38 3.39
CA VAL A 129 -5.44 14.36 2.96
C VAL A 129 -5.82 14.95 1.60
N GLN A 130 -5.89 16.26 1.53
CA GLN A 130 -6.17 17.00 0.30
C GLN A 130 -4.91 17.09 -0.59
N HIS A 131 -5.10 17.23 -1.89
CA HIS A 131 -4.02 17.50 -2.86
C HIS A 131 -2.83 16.51 -2.86
N GLN A 132 -3.04 15.25 -2.48
CA GLN A 132 -2.00 14.21 -2.51
C GLN A 132 -1.36 14.01 -3.89
N ASP A 133 -2.08 14.35 -4.97
CA ASP A 133 -1.58 14.34 -6.35
C ASP A 133 -0.44 15.34 -6.60
N ARG A 134 -0.32 16.36 -5.75
CA ARG A 134 0.74 17.38 -5.77
C ARG A 134 1.70 17.26 -4.59
N MET A 135 1.56 16.23 -3.75
CA MET A 135 2.41 15.97 -2.60
C MET A 135 3.56 15.02 -2.97
N PHE A 136 4.77 15.40 -2.60
CA PHE A 136 5.98 14.62 -2.88
C PHE A 136 6.83 14.51 -1.62
N ALA A 137 7.47 13.36 -1.42
CA ALA A 137 8.46 13.19 -0.37
C ALA A 137 9.75 13.91 -0.76
N LEU A 138 10.33 14.64 0.16
CA LEU A 138 11.55 15.41 -0.03
C LEU A 138 12.70 14.67 0.67
N VAL A 139 13.60 14.10 -0.13
CA VAL A 139 14.58 13.13 0.35
C VAL A 139 16.00 13.68 0.18
N GLY A 140 16.80 13.62 1.23
CA GLY A 140 18.22 13.98 1.19
C GLY A 140 19.03 12.97 0.39
N LYS A 141 19.87 13.47 -0.50
CA LYS A 141 20.77 12.68 -1.36
C LYS A 141 22.22 13.00 -1.04
N THR A 142 23.07 11.98 -1.12
CA THR A 142 24.52 12.15 -0.97
C THR A 142 25.22 11.68 -2.23
N ARG A 143 26.10 12.53 -2.78
CA ARG A 143 26.87 12.22 -3.98
C ARG A 143 27.71 10.96 -3.76
N GLY A 144 27.61 10.00 -4.67
CA GLY A 144 28.34 8.72 -4.60
C GLY A 144 27.73 7.68 -3.66
N VAL A 145 26.61 7.97 -2.99
CA VAL A 145 25.92 7.03 -2.10
C VAL A 145 24.53 6.73 -2.67
N GLN A 146 24.19 5.45 -2.78
CA GLN A 146 22.85 5.00 -3.22
C GLN A 146 21.78 5.18 -2.13
N GLU A 147 22.20 5.50 -0.91
CA GLU A 147 21.34 5.70 0.24
C GLU A 147 20.67 7.06 0.24
N HIS A 148 19.43 7.04 0.73
CA HIS A 148 18.57 8.19 0.90
C HIS A 148 18.44 8.45 2.40
N ASN A 149 18.62 9.71 2.80
CA ASN A 149 18.52 10.13 4.20
C ASN A 149 17.39 11.14 4.38
N GLY A 150 16.98 11.36 5.62
CA GLY A 150 16.20 12.54 5.99
C GLY A 150 16.97 13.84 5.70
N LEU A 151 16.28 14.97 5.76
CA LEU A 151 16.90 16.29 5.68
C LEU A 151 17.37 16.76 7.06
N SER A 152 18.21 17.79 7.10
CA SER A 152 18.36 18.56 8.32
C SER A 152 17.20 19.55 8.42
N PHE A 153 16.76 19.84 9.64
CA PHE A 153 15.69 20.82 9.83
C PHE A 153 16.08 22.23 9.30
N PRO A 154 17.33 22.72 9.48
CA PRO A 154 17.77 23.96 8.84
C PRO A 154 17.66 23.95 7.31
N ASP A 155 18.07 22.87 6.65
CA ASP A 155 17.95 22.78 5.18
C ASP A 155 16.49 22.74 4.73
N PHE A 156 15.63 22.03 5.48
CA PHE A 156 14.18 22.06 5.26
C PHE A 156 13.62 23.48 5.31
N VAL A 157 14.00 24.26 6.32
CA VAL A 157 13.59 25.68 6.45
C VAL A 157 14.14 26.52 5.30
N ASP A 158 15.37 26.27 4.86
CA ASP A 158 15.96 26.97 3.71
C ASP A 158 15.23 26.63 2.40
N PHE A 159 14.82 25.37 2.19
CA PHE A 159 13.96 25.01 1.05
C PHE A 159 12.60 25.70 1.16
N GLU A 160 11.94 25.65 2.32
CA GLU A 160 10.64 26.28 2.54
C GLU A 160 10.67 27.79 2.24
N LYS A 161 11.71 28.51 2.70
CA LYS A 161 11.84 29.95 2.52
C LYS A 161 12.22 30.37 1.11
N ASN A 162 13.08 29.60 0.43
CA ASN A 162 13.66 29.98 -0.86
C ASN A 162 12.93 29.39 -2.06
N SER A 163 11.97 28.50 -1.85
CA SER A 163 11.16 27.89 -2.91
C SER A 163 9.93 28.73 -3.26
N THR A 164 9.72 28.93 -4.56
CA THR A 164 8.60 29.71 -5.11
C THR A 164 7.56 28.84 -5.81
N LEU A 165 7.92 27.64 -6.25
CA LEU A 165 7.02 26.72 -6.97
C LEU A 165 6.18 25.82 -6.04
N PHE A 166 6.37 25.94 -4.74
CA PHE A 166 5.76 25.11 -3.72
C PHE A 166 4.70 25.91 -2.94
N GLU A 167 3.64 25.22 -2.54
CA GLU A 167 2.52 25.77 -1.75
C GLU A 167 2.80 25.66 -0.26
N SER A 168 3.37 24.54 0.18
CA SER A 168 3.73 24.29 1.58
C SER A 168 4.75 23.16 1.71
N PHE A 169 5.43 23.14 2.85
CA PHE A 169 6.33 22.07 3.27
C PHE A 169 5.91 21.59 4.66
N ILE A 170 6.06 20.29 4.91
CA ILE A 170 5.79 19.69 6.22
C ILE A 170 6.88 18.69 6.60
N VAL A 171 7.10 18.53 7.89
CA VAL A 171 7.86 17.40 8.45
C VAL A 171 6.86 16.44 9.08
N ASP A 172 7.10 15.14 8.91
CA ASP A 172 6.41 14.08 9.64
C ASP A 172 7.39 12.98 10.01
N GLN A 173 7.88 13.02 11.25
CA GLN A 173 8.79 12.02 11.79
C GLN A 173 8.06 11.07 12.73
N ILE A 174 8.01 9.78 12.38
CA ILE A 174 7.51 8.75 13.28
C ILE A 174 8.54 8.45 14.40
N THR A 175 8.05 8.38 15.64
CA THR A 175 8.81 7.98 16.82
C THR A 175 7.93 7.22 17.82
N GLY A 176 8.55 6.64 18.85
CA GLY A 176 7.85 6.02 19.97
C GLY A 176 7.81 6.94 21.18
N THR A 177 6.70 6.88 21.92
CA THR A 177 6.55 7.50 23.24
C THR A 177 6.11 6.45 24.26
N THR A 178 6.47 6.67 25.52
CA THR A 178 5.90 5.92 26.64
C THR A 178 4.84 6.79 27.34
N LEU A 179 3.65 6.22 27.44
CA LEU A 179 2.51 6.73 28.18
C LEU A 179 2.59 6.25 29.63
N SER A 180 2.51 7.17 30.57
CA SER A 180 2.32 6.81 31.98
C SER A 180 0.84 6.52 32.25
N VAL A 181 0.52 5.29 32.67
CA VAL A 181 -0.84 4.83 33.03
C VAL A 181 -0.80 4.27 34.45
N GLY A 182 -1.02 5.12 35.45
CA GLY A 182 -0.80 4.75 36.86
C GLY A 182 0.64 4.27 37.06
N ASP A 183 0.81 3.03 37.52
CA ASP A 183 2.12 2.40 37.77
C ASP A 183 2.66 1.62 36.56
N ARG A 184 2.11 1.81 35.34
CA ARG A 184 2.55 1.09 34.12
C ARG A 184 2.93 2.05 33.00
N GLY A 185 4.04 1.76 32.32
CA GLY A 185 4.42 2.39 31.06
C GLY A 185 3.86 1.62 29.87
N GLU A 186 3.12 2.28 28.98
CA GLU A 186 2.65 1.70 27.70
C GLU A 186 3.31 2.42 26.53
N VAL A 187 3.80 1.67 25.53
CA VAL A 187 4.41 2.26 24.33
C VAL A 187 3.33 2.62 23.31
N ALA A 188 3.40 3.83 22.78
CA ALA A 188 2.53 4.32 21.71
C ALA A 188 3.34 4.95 20.57
N THR A 189 2.76 4.93 19.38
CA THR A 189 3.36 5.57 18.19
C THR A 189 3.00 7.06 18.16
N LEU A 190 3.98 7.91 17.89
CA LEU A 190 3.90 9.37 17.92
C LEU A 190 4.47 9.96 16.63
N GLY A 191 3.82 10.98 16.06
CA GLY A 191 4.37 11.78 14.96
C GLY A 191 4.86 13.14 15.46
N ILE A 192 6.13 13.46 15.18
CA ILE A 192 6.67 14.83 15.35
C ILE A 192 6.45 15.57 14.04
N VAL A 193 5.62 16.62 14.07
CA VAL A 193 5.15 17.31 12.86
C VAL A 193 5.33 18.82 12.91
N THR A 194 5.46 19.46 11.75
CA THR A 194 5.45 20.94 11.69
C THR A 194 4.11 21.51 12.15
N ALA A 195 4.09 22.74 12.65
CA ALA A 195 2.85 23.36 13.13
C ALA A 195 1.76 23.46 12.05
N ASN A 196 2.15 23.70 10.80
CA ASN A 196 1.23 23.77 9.65
C ASN A 196 0.73 22.39 9.17
N TYR A 197 1.10 21.27 9.80
CA TYR A 197 0.84 19.91 9.31
C TYR A 197 -0.63 19.64 8.97
N PHE A 198 -1.54 19.88 9.92
CA PHE A 198 -2.98 19.64 9.70
C PHE A 198 -3.57 20.55 8.63
N ASP A 199 -3.15 21.82 8.59
CA ASP A 199 -3.63 22.80 7.62
C ASP A 199 -3.12 22.50 6.21
N ALA A 200 -1.83 22.16 6.07
CA ALA A 200 -1.21 21.78 4.79
C ALA A 200 -1.83 20.51 4.21
N LEU A 201 -2.23 19.56 5.06
CA LEU A 201 -2.93 18.35 4.65
C LEU A 201 -4.44 18.58 4.41
N GLY A 202 -4.98 19.73 4.81
CA GLY A 202 -6.41 20.02 4.77
C GLY A 202 -7.23 19.12 5.71
N VAL A 203 -6.62 18.58 6.76
CA VAL A 203 -7.22 17.69 7.75
C VAL A 203 -7.70 18.52 8.94
N ARG A 204 -9.01 18.53 9.19
CA ARG A 204 -9.61 19.28 10.30
C ARG A 204 -9.90 18.35 11.47
N PRO A 205 -9.37 18.61 12.69
CA PRO A 205 -9.75 17.88 13.89
C PRO A 205 -11.28 17.90 14.13
N ILE A 206 -11.82 16.77 14.60
CA ILE A 206 -13.26 16.65 14.91
C ILE A 206 -13.64 17.34 16.22
N LEU A 207 -12.68 17.49 17.13
CA LEU A 207 -12.78 18.23 18.37
C LEU A 207 -11.53 19.10 18.52
N GLY A 208 -11.69 20.29 19.10
CA GLY A 208 -10.59 21.21 19.34
C GLY A 208 -9.99 21.80 18.07
N ARG A 209 -8.65 21.81 17.97
CA ARG A 209 -7.89 22.46 16.90
C ARG A 209 -6.59 21.71 16.58
N GLY A 210 -5.98 22.06 15.44
CA GLY A 210 -4.60 21.71 15.12
C GLY A 210 -3.60 22.63 15.83
N PHE A 211 -2.33 22.52 15.44
CA PHE A 211 -1.27 23.37 15.97
C PHE A 211 -1.31 24.79 15.40
N ARG A 212 -0.87 25.76 16.19
CA ARG A 212 -0.68 27.14 15.75
C ARG A 212 0.78 27.38 15.34
N PRO A 213 1.06 28.34 14.44
CA PRO A 213 2.42 28.60 13.98
C PRO A 213 3.46 28.80 15.10
N GLU A 214 3.09 29.53 16.16
CA GLU A 214 3.96 29.76 17.32
C GLU A 214 4.34 28.45 18.04
N GLU A 215 3.45 27.45 18.06
CA GLU A 215 3.66 26.16 18.72
C GLU A 215 4.74 25.33 18.00
N GLY A 216 5.09 25.66 16.77
CA GLY A 216 6.18 25.02 16.01
C GLY A 216 7.57 25.59 16.30
N THR A 217 7.68 26.62 17.15
CA THR A 217 8.95 27.32 17.44
C THR A 217 9.35 27.20 18.90
N GLY A 218 10.63 27.46 19.19
CA GLY A 218 11.18 27.37 20.55
C GLY A 218 11.51 25.94 20.97
N ARG A 219 12.48 25.81 21.89
CA ARG A 219 12.98 24.52 22.38
C ARG A 219 12.08 23.98 23.49
N ASN A 220 11.32 22.92 23.21
CA ASN A 220 10.31 22.30 24.09
C ASN A 220 9.32 23.31 24.69
N ALA A 221 9.01 24.39 23.97
CA ALA A 221 8.26 25.53 24.51
C ALA A 221 6.74 25.29 24.61
N HIS A 222 6.20 24.37 23.80
CA HIS A 222 4.77 24.18 23.64
C HIS A 222 4.36 22.70 23.78
N PRO A 223 4.18 22.19 25.01
CA PRO A 223 3.79 20.80 25.26
C PRO A 223 2.28 20.62 24.98
N VAL A 224 1.91 20.61 23.71
CA VAL A 224 0.55 20.37 23.21
C VAL A 224 0.51 19.12 22.33
N VAL A 225 -0.63 18.43 22.31
CA VAL A 225 -0.79 17.17 21.57
C VAL A 225 -2.15 17.09 20.89
N VAL A 226 -2.17 16.52 19.68
CA VAL A 226 -3.40 16.07 19.01
C VAL A 226 -3.49 14.56 19.12
N VAL A 227 -4.67 14.04 19.48
CA VAL A 227 -4.91 12.61 19.73
C VAL A 227 -5.60 11.97 18.53
N SER A 228 -5.27 10.73 18.19
CA SER A 228 -5.98 9.98 17.15
C SER A 228 -7.40 9.63 17.55
N TYR A 229 -8.31 9.52 16.59
CA TYR A 229 -9.68 9.08 16.87
C TYR A 229 -9.72 7.73 17.59
N ARG A 230 -8.87 6.79 17.17
CA ARG A 230 -8.79 5.46 17.76
C ARG A 230 -8.35 5.52 19.22
N THR A 231 -7.31 6.29 19.53
CA THR A 231 -6.86 6.49 20.91
C THR A 231 -7.93 7.18 21.74
N TRP A 232 -8.61 8.20 21.20
CA TRP A 232 -9.74 8.86 21.85
C TRP A 232 -10.89 7.89 22.17
N ARG A 233 -11.27 7.02 21.23
CA ARG A 233 -12.31 6.00 21.42
C ARG A 233 -11.90 4.90 22.38
N ASP A 234 -10.73 4.28 22.15
CA ASP A 234 -10.32 3.06 22.84
C ASP A 234 -9.76 3.33 24.25
N ARG A 235 -9.04 4.45 24.45
CA ARG A 235 -8.42 4.80 25.74
C ARG A 235 -9.25 5.79 26.55
N TYR A 236 -9.80 6.80 25.89
CA TYR A 236 -10.52 7.89 26.57
C TYR A 236 -12.04 7.69 26.52
N ASN A 237 -12.52 6.50 26.14
CA ASN A 237 -13.95 6.15 26.06
C ASN A 237 -14.79 7.18 25.28
N SER A 238 -14.21 7.78 24.24
CA SER A 238 -14.85 8.85 23.44
C SER A 238 -15.33 10.05 24.25
N ASP A 239 -14.61 10.44 25.31
CA ASP A 239 -14.95 11.59 26.16
C ASP A 239 -15.00 12.91 25.35
N PRO A 240 -16.16 13.56 25.20
CA PRO A 240 -16.29 14.82 24.45
C PRO A 240 -15.60 16.00 25.15
N GLN A 241 -15.28 15.90 26.44
CA GLN A 241 -14.59 16.92 27.23
C GLN A 241 -13.06 16.69 27.30
N ILE A 242 -12.50 15.91 26.37
CA ILE A 242 -11.06 15.60 26.36
C ILE A 242 -10.17 16.82 26.09
N ILE A 243 -10.69 17.84 25.42
CA ILE A 243 -9.93 19.05 25.07
C ILE A 243 -9.59 19.83 26.35
N GLY A 244 -8.31 20.19 26.50
CA GLY A 244 -7.78 20.85 27.69
C GLY A 244 -7.33 19.89 28.80
N LYS A 245 -7.66 18.59 28.71
CA LYS A 245 -7.09 17.58 29.61
C LYS A 245 -5.63 17.32 29.24
N THR A 246 -4.88 16.76 30.18
CA THR A 246 -3.45 16.51 30.01
C THR A 246 -3.12 15.04 29.93
N GLN A 247 -2.14 14.68 29.10
CA GLN A 247 -1.53 13.36 29.05
C GLN A 247 -0.03 13.51 29.29
N MET A 248 0.53 12.67 30.17
CA MET A 248 1.97 12.61 30.37
C MET A 248 2.60 11.76 29.27
N LEU A 249 3.52 12.36 28.50
CA LEU A 249 4.27 11.73 27.42
C LEU A 249 5.75 11.97 27.71
N ASN A 250 6.53 10.90 27.85
CA ASN A 250 7.96 10.97 28.17
C ASN A 250 8.28 11.88 29.38
N GLY A 251 7.46 11.82 30.43
CA GLY A 251 7.63 12.63 31.65
C GLY A 251 7.23 14.11 31.51
N VAL A 252 6.78 14.54 30.33
CA VAL A 252 6.29 15.91 30.10
C VAL A 252 4.77 15.90 29.97
N GLN A 253 4.11 16.77 30.72
CA GLN A 253 2.66 16.93 30.69
C GLN A 253 2.23 17.70 29.44
N HIS A 254 1.56 17.00 28.50
CA HIS A 254 1.05 17.60 27.27
C HIS A 254 -0.44 17.90 27.37
N THR A 255 -0.85 19.08 26.93
CA THR A 255 -2.27 19.45 26.86
C THR A 255 -2.89 18.94 25.57
N ILE A 256 -4.00 18.21 25.66
CA ILE A 256 -4.75 17.72 24.52
C ILE A 256 -5.53 18.88 23.91
N ILE A 257 -5.15 19.29 22.69
CA ILE A 257 -5.74 20.44 22.01
C ILE A 257 -6.69 20.06 20.87
N GLY A 258 -6.66 18.80 20.43
CA GLY A 258 -7.52 18.32 19.34
C GLY A 258 -7.63 16.80 19.25
N VAL A 259 -8.67 16.35 18.56
CA VAL A 259 -8.86 14.94 18.17
C VAL A 259 -8.92 14.84 16.65
N ALA A 260 -8.03 14.05 16.06
CA ALA A 260 -8.00 13.83 14.62
C ALA A 260 -9.23 13.03 14.13
N PRO A 261 -9.65 13.18 12.87
CA PRO A 261 -10.78 12.42 12.30
C PRO A 261 -10.57 10.90 12.29
N GLU A 262 -11.67 10.14 12.30
CA GLU A 262 -11.66 8.66 12.31
C GLU A 262 -10.79 8.02 11.22
N LYS A 263 -10.82 8.58 10.00
CA LYS A 263 -10.10 8.02 8.85
C LYS A 263 -8.67 8.56 8.70
N PHE A 264 -8.23 9.45 9.60
CA PHE A 264 -6.88 10.01 9.53
C PHE A 264 -5.94 9.26 10.47
N HIS A 265 -4.92 8.63 9.88
CA HIS A 265 -3.96 7.78 10.60
C HIS A 265 -2.54 8.35 10.64
N GLY A 266 -2.31 9.49 9.96
CA GLY A 266 -0.99 10.10 9.75
C GLY A 266 -0.56 10.02 8.29
N THR A 267 0.66 10.47 8.00
CA THR A 267 1.26 10.46 6.66
C THR A 267 2.31 9.36 6.50
N PHE A 268 2.14 8.27 7.24
CA PHE A 268 3.02 7.11 7.21
C PHE A 268 2.28 5.83 6.82
N VAL A 269 2.61 5.25 5.67
CA VAL A 269 1.91 4.04 5.17
C VAL A 269 2.31 2.81 5.98
N GLY A 270 1.30 2.11 6.49
CA GLY A 270 1.47 0.89 7.29
C GLY A 270 1.60 1.13 8.79
N TYR A 271 1.55 2.38 9.26
CA TYR A 271 1.59 2.73 10.68
C TYR A 271 0.47 3.74 10.99
N SER A 272 -0.18 3.60 12.14
CA SER A 272 -1.13 4.61 12.64
C SER A 272 -0.56 5.29 13.88
N PHE A 273 -0.56 6.62 13.90
CA PHE A 273 -0.10 7.37 15.06
C PHE A 273 -1.21 7.43 16.12
N ALA A 274 -0.82 7.31 17.39
CA ALA A 274 -1.71 7.55 18.52
C ALA A 274 -1.79 9.05 18.85
N PHE A 275 -0.68 9.77 18.64
CA PHE A 275 -0.52 11.18 19.00
C PHE A 275 0.33 11.93 17.95
N TRP A 276 0.09 13.23 17.82
CA TRP A 276 0.94 14.16 17.10
C TRP A 276 1.42 15.25 18.05
N VAL A 277 2.69 15.67 17.93
CA VAL A 277 3.29 16.78 18.68
C VAL A 277 4.02 17.73 17.72
N PRO A 278 4.17 19.02 18.05
CA PRO A 278 4.90 19.95 17.20
C PRO A 278 6.41 19.68 17.22
N VAL A 279 7.10 20.02 16.13
CA VAL A 279 8.56 19.91 15.97
C VAL A 279 9.37 20.61 17.07
N SER A 280 8.82 21.65 17.70
CA SER A 280 9.40 22.31 18.87
C SER A 280 9.68 21.34 20.04
N MET A 281 8.94 20.23 20.11
CA MET A 281 9.09 19.18 21.13
C MET A 281 10.09 18.08 20.72
N GLN A 282 10.82 18.22 19.60
CA GLN A 282 11.72 17.17 19.07
C GLN A 282 12.66 16.58 20.13
N GLU A 283 13.29 17.43 20.93
CA GLU A 283 14.25 16.99 21.96
C GLU A 283 13.59 16.13 23.06
N THR A 284 12.31 16.37 23.39
CA THR A 284 11.56 15.57 24.37
C THR A 284 11.38 14.12 23.89
N PHE A 285 11.29 13.90 22.59
CA PHE A 285 11.00 12.60 21.98
C PHE A 285 12.21 11.96 21.29
N ASP A 286 13.35 12.64 21.28
CA ASP A 286 14.62 12.19 20.74
C ASP A 286 15.78 12.54 21.69
N SER A 287 16.25 11.52 22.40
CA SER A 287 17.28 11.63 23.43
C SER A 287 18.70 11.90 22.89
N THR A 288 18.88 12.07 21.58
CA THR A 288 20.20 12.35 20.97
C THR A 288 20.51 13.84 20.86
N GLY A 289 19.68 14.68 21.49
CA GLY A 289 19.89 16.12 21.63
C GLY A 289 18.96 16.97 20.77
N TYR A 290 19.14 18.28 20.88
CA TYR A 290 18.37 19.28 20.14
C TYR A 290 18.91 19.43 18.70
N LYS A 291 18.06 19.15 17.71
CA LYS A 291 18.45 19.02 16.29
C LYS A 291 17.81 20.05 15.36
N LEU A 292 16.96 20.95 15.86
CA LEU A 292 16.32 21.95 15.00
C LEU A 292 17.31 22.97 14.45
N GLU A 293 18.44 23.18 15.13
CA GLU A 293 19.51 24.10 14.73
C GLU A 293 20.76 23.39 14.21
N ASP A 294 20.82 22.06 14.30
CA ASP A 294 21.96 21.27 13.84
C ASP A 294 21.82 20.90 12.35
N ARG A 295 22.58 21.60 11.49
CA ARG A 295 22.59 21.35 10.04
C ARG A 295 23.23 20.01 9.66
N GLY A 296 24.02 19.40 10.55
CA GLY A 296 24.58 18.06 10.40
C GLY A 296 23.60 16.93 10.74
N ALA A 297 22.54 17.20 11.51
CA ALA A 297 21.57 16.21 11.94
C ALA A 297 20.51 15.92 10.86
N ARG A 298 20.65 14.80 10.15
CA ARG A 298 19.78 14.40 9.03
C ARG A 298 18.64 13.48 9.47
N TRP A 299 17.67 14.05 10.18
CA TRP A 299 16.60 13.28 10.83
C TRP A 299 15.21 13.57 10.26
N ALA A 300 14.98 14.70 9.58
CA ALA A 300 13.64 15.14 9.21
C ALA A 300 13.14 14.45 7.94
N GLU A 301 12.10 13.62 8.09
CA GLU A 301 11.29 13.12 7.00
C GLU A 301 10.32 14.22 6.53
N ALA A 302 10.54 14.75 5.33
CA ALA A 302 9.82 15.92 4.84
C ALA A 302 8.95 15.63 3.61
N TYR A 303 7.88 16.38 3.47
CA TYR A 303 7.02 16.40 2.29
C TYR A 303 6.83 17.83 1.80
N ALA A 304 6.64 17.97 0.49
CA ALA A 304 6.45 19.24 -0.18
C ALA A 304 5.22 19.17 -1.10
N PHE A 305 4.42 20.24 -1.11
CA PHE A 305 3.23 20.37 -1.94
C PHE A 305 3.54 21.32 -3.10
N LEU A 306 3.42 20.85 -4.34
CA LEU A 306 3.63 21.69 -5.52
C LEU A 306 2.42 22.59 -5.75
N LYS A 307 2.63 23.83 -6.22
CA LYS A 307 1.54 24.69 -6.70
C LYS A 307 0.79 24.05 -7.89
N PRO A 308 -0.49 24.41 -8.12
CA PRO A 308 -1.24 23.84 -9.24
C PRO A 308 -0.56 24.10 -10.58
N GLY A 309 -0.43 23.07 -11.43
CA GLY A 309 0.19 23.17 -12.75
C GLY A 309 1.72 23.07 -12.78
N VAL A 310 2.40 23.02 -11.64
CA VAL A 310 3.86 22.83 -11.57
C VAL A 310 4.20 21.35 -11.77
N SER A 311 5.14 21.08 -12.69
CA SER A 311 5.65 19.72 -12.88
C SER A 311 6.75 19.37 -11.86
N ARG A 312 6.84 18.08 -11.47
CA ARG A 312 7.94 17.55 -10.64
C ARG A 312 9.32 17.93 -11.19
N ARG A 313 9.48 18.00 -12.51
CA ARG A 313 10.76 18.34 -13.16
C ARG A 313 11.17 19.79 -12.90
N GLN A 314 10.22 20.73 -12.99
CA GLN A 314 10.46 22.14 -12.69
C GLN A 314 10.78 22.34 -11.21
N ALA A 315 9.98 21.74 -10.33
CA ALA A 315 10.19 21.78 -8.88
C ALA A 315 11.56 21.19 -8.48
N GLN A 316 11.95 20.06 -9.08
CA GLN A 316 13.27 19.45 -8.86
C GLN A 316 14.41 20.36 -9.30
N ALA A 317 14.26 21.10 -10.40
CA ALA A 317 15.28 22.03 -10.88
C ALA A 317 15.48 23.21 -9.91
N GLU A 318 14.40 23.76 -9.36
CA GLU A 318 14.46 24.80 -8.33
C GLU A 318 15.17 24.29 -7.07
N LEU A 319 14.78 23.12 -6.56
CA LEU A 319 15.41 22.51 -5.40
C LEU A 319 16.89 22.20 -5.61
N ASN A 320 17.28 21.76 -6.82
CA ASN A 320 18.70 21.54 -7.15
C ASN A 320 19.51 22.84 -7.09
N SER A 321 18.94 23.96 -7.54
CA SER A 321 19.60 25.26 -7.46
C SER A 321 19.77 25.72 -6.02
N ILE A 322 18.76 25.51 -5.16
CA ILE A 322 18.85 25.81 -3.73
C ILE A 322 19.90 24.91 -3.07
N ALA A 323 19.90 23.60 -3.36
CA ALA A 323 20.88 22.66 -2.81
C ALA A 323 22.32 23.01 -3.20
N GLN A 324 22.56 23.44 -4.45
CA GLN A 324 23.87 23.93 -4.89
C GLN A 324 24.34 25.17 -4.13
N ARG A 325 23.41 26.08 -3.84
CA ARG A 325 23.70 27.26 -3.01
C ARG A 325 24.04 26.84 -1.57
N LEU A 326 23.27 25.92 -0.98
CA LEU A 326 23.55 25.41 0.37
C LEU A 326 24.89 24.66 0.44
N GLU A 327 25.28 23.94 -0.62
CA GLU A 327 26.62 23.33 -0.74
C GLU A 327 27.75 24.38 -0.74
N HIS A 328 27.52 25.55 -1.34
CA HIS A 328 28.47 26.66 -1.34
C HIS A 328 28.50 27.42 0.01
N ASP A 329 27.34 27.72 0.57
CA ASP A 329 27.21 28.52 1.79
C ASP A 329 27.60 27.72 3.06
N TYR A 330 27.37 26.39 3.05
CA TYR A 330 27.65 25.51 4.19
C TYR A 330 28.50 24.29 3.78
N PRO A 331 29.75 24.50 3.32
CA PRO A 331 30.55 23.43 2.75
C PRO A 331 30.87 22.31 3.76
N ASP A 332 30.92 22.60 5.06
CA ASP A 332 31.24 21.59 6.07
C ASP A 332 30.13 20.55 6.28
N THR A 333 28.87 20.95 6.08
CA THR A 333 27.69 20.11 6.34
C THR A 333 26.97 19.67 5.06
N ASN A 334 27.09 20.45 3.97
CA ASN A 334 26.31 20.29 2.73
C ASN A 334 27.15 19.93 1.50
N ARG A 335 28.47 19.79 1.61
CA ARG A 335 29.30 19.32 0.48
C ARG A 335 28.83 17.96 -0.02
N GLY A 336 28.60 17.86 -1.33
CA GLY A 336 28.08 16.66 -1.98
C GLY A 336 26.65 16.28 -1.58
N ARG A 337 25.92 17.15 -0.85
CA ARG A 337 24.52 16.91 -0.48
C ARG A 337 23.59 17.49 -1.54
N GLY A 338 22.50 16.79 -1.77
CA GLY A 338 21.44 17.20 -2.66
C GLY A 338 20.08 16.80 -2.10
N VAL A 339 19.05 17.07 -2.88
CA VAL A 339 17.67 16.73 -2.53
C VAL A 339 16.96 16.17 -3.75
N GLU A 340 16.06 15.22 -3.54
CA GLU A 340 15.29 14.60 -4.60
C GLU A 340 13.81 14.46 -4.20
N LEU A 341 12.92 14.85 -5.09
CA LEU A 341 11.48 14.69 -4.94
C LEU A 341 11.09 13.27 -5.32
N PHE A 342 10.51 12.52 -4.41
CA PHE A 342 9.95 11.19 -4.67
C PHE A 342 8.42 11.24 -4.72
N PRO A 343 7.78 10.55 -5.68
CA PRO A 343 6.35 10.36 -5.61
C PRO A 343 6.01 9.46 -4.41
N LEU A 344 4.84 9.64 -3.81
CA LEU A 344 4.44 8.96 -2.57
C LEU A 344 4.56 7.42 -2.63
N TRP A 345 4.32 6.81 -3.79
CA TRP A 345 4.45 5.36 -4.00
C TRP A 345 5.88 4.83 -4.08
N ARG A 346 6.89 5.70 -4.12
CA ARG A 346 8.33 5.34 -4.09
C ARG A 346 9.08 6.03 -2.96
N THR A 347 8.38 6.65 -2.01
CA THR A 347 9.10 7.30 -0.91
C THR A 347 9.90 6.27 -0.12
N PRO A 348 11.17 6.56 0.21
CA PRO A 348 11.99 5.69 1.04
C PRO A 348 11.59 5.73 2.51
N PHE A 349 10.77 6.70 2.92
CA PHE A 349 10.39 6.89 4.31
C PHE A 349 9.34 5.89 4.80
N ASN A 350 8.51 5.33 3.91
CA ASN A 350 7.43 4.43 4.30
C ASN A 350 7.53 3.05 3.63
N GLN A 351 6.61 2.15 3.96
CA GLN A 351 6.59 0.80 3.39
C GLN A 351 6.05 0.73 1.96
N ALA A 352 5.53 1.82 1.38
CA ALA A 352 4.95 1.82 0.04
C ALA A 352 6.00 1.49 -1.03
N GLY A 353 7.20 2.09 -0.93
CA GLY A 353 8.31 1.79 -1.85
C GLY A 353 8.69 0.31 -1.84
N ASN A 354 8.80 -0.28 -0.64
CA ASN A 354 9.14 -1.69 -0.42
C ASN A 354 8.04 -2.66 -0.88
N MET A 355 6.77 -2.27 -0.78
CA MET A 355 5.63 -3.09 -1.21
C MET A 355 5.35 -3.01 -2.71
N SER A 356 5.85 -1.98 -3.40
CA SER A 356 5.55 -1.76 -4.83
C SER A 356 5.88 -2.95 -5.74
N PRO A 357 7.04 -3.66 -5.61
CA PRO A 357 7.33 -4.82 -6.46
C PRO A 357 6.40 -6.00 -6.15
N THR A 358 6.11 -6.24 -4.87
CA THR A 358 5.20 -7.31 -4.44
C THR A 358 3.79 -7.09 -4.95
N LEU A 359 3.29 -5.85 -4.91
CA LEU A 359 1.98 -5.49 -5.46
C LEU A 359 1.95 -5.62 -6.99
N ALA A 360 3.03 -5.26 -7.68
CA ALA A 360 3.13 -5.44 -9.13
C ALA A 360 3.12 -6.92 -9.55
N ILE A 361 3.86 -7.78 -8.84
CA ILE A 361 3.85 -9.24 -9.05
C ILE A 361 2.45 -9.79 -8.75
N SER A 362 1.83 -9.37 -7.65
CA SER A 362 0.48 -9.78 -7.28
C SER A 362 -0.52 -9.42 -8.38
N MET A 363 -0.43 -8.23 -8.95
CA MET A 363 -1.27 -7.77 -10.06
C MET A 363 -1.10 -8.64 -11.31
N ALA A 364 0.14 -8.98 -11.67
CA ALA A 364 0.42 -9.88 -12.79
C ALA A 364 -0.19 -11.28 -12.56
N VAL A 365 -0.04 -11.83 -11.35
CA VAL A 365 -0.58 -13.14 -10.98
C VAL A 365 -2.11 -13.16 -11.07
N VAL A 366 -2.79 -12.20 -10.44
CA VAL A 366 -4.27 -12.18 -10.46
C VAL A 366 -4.82 -11.94 -11.86
N PHE A 367 -4.11 -11.18 -12.71
CA PHE A 367 -4.47 -11.01 -14.11
C PHE A 367 -4.38 -12.32 -14.90
N LEU A 368 -3.31 -13.11 -14.71
CA LEU A 368 -3.18 -14.44 -15.31
C LEU A 368 -4.28 -15.40 -14.84
N VAL A 369 -4.61 -15.36 -13.54
CA VAL A 369 -5.72 -16.15 -12.96
C VAL A 369 -7.05 -15.79 -13.62
N LEU A 370 -7.31 -14.49 -13.86
CA LEU A 370 -8.50 -14.05 -14.58
C LEU A 370 -8.51 -14.56 -16.02
N LEU A 371 -7.39 -14.55 -16.74
CA LEU A 371 -7.32 -15.11 -18.10
C LEU A 371 -7.63 -16.61 -18.11
N ILE A 372 -7.14 -17.36 -17.14
CA ILE A 372 -7.48 -18.78 -16.96
C ILE A 372 -8.97 -18.95 -16.68
N ALA A 373 -9.56 -18.11 -15.83
CA ALA A 373 -10.99 -18.14 -15.55
C ALA A 373 -11.83 -17.85 -16.80
N CYS A 374 -11.44 -16.87 -17.60
CA CYS A 374 -12.05 -16.56 -18.89
C CYS A 374 -11.92 -17.73 -19.89
N ALA A 375 -10.77 -18.40 -19.95
CA ALA A 375 -10.57 -19.57 -20.80
C ALA A 375 -11.44 -20.75 -20.37
N ASN A 376 -11.57 -21.00 -19.06
CA ASN A 376 -12.46 -22.01 -18.50
C ASN A 376 -13.92 -21.76 -18.88
N VAL A 377 -14.40 -20.54 -18.65
CA VAL A 377 -15.78 -20.14 -18.96
C VAL A 377 -16.04 -20.21 -20.48
N SER A 378 -15.07 -19.79 -21.30
CA SER A 378 -15.12 -19.95 -22.76
C SER A 378 -15.31 -21.40 -23.16
N ASN A 379 -14.49 -22.31 -22.61
CA ASN A 379 -14.55 -23.74 -22.91
C ASN A 379 -15.90 -24.34 -22.52
N LEU A 380 -16.46 -23.95 -21.36
CA LEU A 380 -17.77 -24.39 -20.90
C LEU A 380 -18.91 -23.86 -21.78
N LEU A 381 -18.85 -22.57 -22.18
CA LEU A 381 -19.81 -21.97 -23.10
C LEU A 381 -19.74 -22.62 -24.49
N LEU A 382 -18.55 -22.93 -24.96
CA LEU A 382 -18.33 -23.62 -26.23
C LEU A 382 -18.91 -25.04 -26.18
N ALA A 383 -18.66 -25.80 -25.11
CA ALA A 383 -19.27 -27.11 -24.89
C ALA A 383 -20.80 -27.05 -24.85
N ARG A 384 -21.37 -26.04 -24.19
CA ARG A 384 -22.82 -25.82 -24.10
C ARG A 384 -23.43 -25.40 -25.44
N SER A 385 -22.70 -24.63 -26.25
CA SER A 385 -23.13 -24.24 -27.60
C SER A 385 -23.29 -25.45 -28.52
N LEU A 386 -22.47 -26.49 -28.33
CA LEU A 386 -22.55 -27.75 -29.08
C LEU A 386 -23.82 -28.54 -28.73
N LEU A 387 -24.17 -28.60 -27.44
CA LEU A 387 -25.43 -29.24 -27.00
C LEU A 387 -26.67 -28.50 -27.49
N ARG A 388 -26.54 -27.20 -27.80
CA ARG A 388 -27.60 -26.31 -28.30
C ARG A 388 -27.58 -26.11 -29.82
N ARG A 389 -26.76 -26.87 -30.52
CA ARG A 389 -26.53 -26.70 -31.97
C ARG A 389 -27.80 -26.87 -32.78
N HIS A 390 -28.63 -27.87 -32.44
CA HIS A 390 -29.88 -28.14 -33.13
C HIS A 390 -30.88 -26.98 -33.00
N GLU A 391 -31.05 -26.45 -31.77
CA GLU A 391 -31.89 -25.27 -31.50
C GLU A 391 -31.43 -24.04 -32.30
N MET A 392 -30.13 -23.74 -32.31
CA MET A 392 -29.59 -22.59 -33.02
C MET A 392 -29.70 -22.72 -34.55
N THR A 393 -29.56 -23.94 -35.08
CA THR A 393 -29.69 -24.22 -36.51
C THR A 393 -31.14 -24.08 -36.97
N MET A 394 -32.09 -24.58 -36.16
CA MET A 394 -33.53 -24.39 -36.40
C MET A 394 -33.92 -22.90 -36.42
N ARG A 395 -33.38 -22.07 -35.50
CA ARG A 395 -33.66 -20.63 -35.49
C ARG A 395 -33.10 -19.90 -36.72
N LEU A 396 -31.92 -20.30 -37.21
CA LEU A 396 -31.36 -19.77 -38.46
C LEU A 396 -32.21 -20.18 -39.66
N ALA A 397 -32.68 -21.43 -39.70
CA ALA A 397 -33.57 -21.93 -40.76
C ALA A 397 -34.92 -21.21 -40.77
N LEU A 398 -35.43 -20.79 -39.61
CA LEU A 398 -36.65 -19.98 -39.46
C LEU A 398 -36.42 -18.47 -39.72
N GLY A 399 -35.25 -18.06 -40.21
CA GLY A 399 -34.96 -16.69 -40.63
C GLY A 399 -34.41 -15.75 -39.55
N ALA A 400 -33.99 -16.26 -38.38
CA ALA A 400 -33.35 -15.42 -37.37
C ALA A 400 -31.98 -14.89 -37.88
N GLY A 401 -31.80 -13.57 -37.88
CA GLY A 401 -30.53 -12.96 -38.30
C GLY A 401 -29.35 -13.33 -37.40
N ARG A 402 -28.15 -13.54 -37.98
CA ARG A 402 -26.91 -13.90 -37.24
C ARG A 402 -26.56 -12.94 -36.10
N ARG A 403 -26.85 -11.64 -36.28
CA ARG A 403 -26.67 -10.60 -35.24
C ARG A 403 -27.54 -10.85 -34.00
N ARG A 404 -28.74 -11.43 -34.14
CA ARG A 404 -29.65 -11.76 -33.04
C ARG A 404 -29.07 -12.85 -32.13
N LEU A 405 -28.46 -13.87 -32.72
CA LEU A 405 -27.81 -14.97 -31.98
C LEU A 405 -26.57 -14.48 -31.24
N VAL A 406 -25.75 -13.65 -31.87
CA VAL A 406 -24.58 -13.04 -31.22
C VAL A 406 -25.02 -12.13 -30.05
N LYS A 407 -26.04 -11.28 -30.26
CA LYS A 407 -26.59 -10.41 -29.20
C LYS A 407 -27.08 -11.24 -28.02
N GLN A 408 -27.81 -12.33 -28.26
CA GLN A 408 -28.31 -13.21 -27.21
C GLN A 408 -27.17 -13.88 -26.39
N LEU A 409 -26.15 -14.42 -27.06
CA LEU A 409 -25.01 -15.05 -26.38
C LEU A 409 -24.19 -14.04 -25.57
N LEU A 410 -24.03 -12.83 -26.09
CA LEU A 410 -23.39 -11.72 -25.36
C LEU A 410 -24.21 -11.31 -24.13
N THR A 411 -25.53 -11.23 -24.24
CA THR A 411 -26.39 -10.94 -23.07
C THR A 411 -26.35 -12.04 -22.02
N GLU A 412 -26.28 -13.32 -22.42
CA GLU A 412 -26.11 -14.44 -21.47
C GLU A 412 -24.76 -14.35 -20.74
N GLY A 413 -23.68 -14.05 -21.48
CA GLY A 413 -22.35 -13.85 -20.90
C GLY A 413 -22.25 -12.64 -19.99
N LEU A 414 -22.89 -11.52 -20.37
CA LEU A 414 -22.94 -10.30 -19.57
C LEU A 414 -23.71 -10.52 -18.26
N LEU A 415 -24.79 -11.30 -18.29
CA LEU A 415 -25.55 -11.60 -17.07
C LEU A 415 -24.73 -12.46 -16.10
N LEU A 416 -23.97 -13.43 -16.62
CA LEU A 416 -23.01 -14.22 -15.85
C LEU A 416 -21.94 -13.35 -15.19
N SER A 417 -21.32 -12.46 -15.96
CA SER A 417 -20.25 -11.61 -15.46
C SER A 417 -20.75 -10.56 -14.47
N LEU A 418 -21.97 -10.04 -14.62
CA LEU A 418 -22.59 -9.15 -13.63
C LEU A 418 -22.81 -9.86 -12.28
N ILE A 419 -23.35 -11.08 -12.30
CA ILE A 419 -23.54 -11.88 -11.06
C ILE A 419 -22.18 -12.19 -10.44
N ALA A 420 -21.21 -12.59 -11.26
CA ALA A 420 -19.85 -12.86 -10.80
C ALA A 420 -19.14 -11.61 -10.26
N ALA A 421 -19.38 -10.44 -10.84
CA ALA A 421 -18.82 -9.17 -10.36
C ALA A 421 -19.42 -8.78 -9.00
N ALA A 422 -20.72 -9.00 -8.79
CA ALA A 422 -21.34 -8.80 -7.47
C ALA A 422 -20.73 -9.72 -6.40
N GLY A 423 -20.55 -11.01 -6.72
CA GLY A 423 -19.81 -11.93 -5.86
C GLY A 423 -18.34 -11.52 -5.67
N GLY A 424 -17.70 -11.02 -6.73
CA GLY A 424 -16.31 -10.59 -6.74
C GLY A 424 -16.07 -9.40 -5.82
N ILE A 425 -17.02 -8.45 -5.73
CA ILE A 425 -16.97 -7.34 -4.77
C ILE A 425 -16.97 -7.87 -3.32
N ALA A 426 -17.80 -8.88 -3.02
CA ALA A 426 -17.82 -9.50 -1.70
C ALA A 426 -16.49 -10.20 -1.37
N VAL A 427 -15.91 -10.93 -2.34
CA VAL A 427 -14.57 -11.53 -2.21
C VAL A 427 -13.51 -10.46 -2.00
N ALA A 428 -13.55 -9.36 -2.75
CA ALA A 428 -12.59 -8.26 -2.61
C ALA A 428 -12.66 -7.62 -1.22
N TYR A 429 -13.87 -7.38 -0.71
CA TYR A 429 -14.10 -6.87 0.63
C TYR A 429 -13.58 -7.85 1.70
N TRP A 430 -13.82 -9.15 1.54
CA TRP A 430 -13.33 -10.17 2.46
C TRP A 430 -11.80 -10.28 2.45
N CYS A 431 -11.16 -10.37 1.27
CA CYS A 431 -9.71 -10.42 1.13
C CYS A 431 -9.02 -9.20 1.75
N ARG A 432 -9.61 -8.01 1.59
CA ARG A 432 -9.12 -6.78 2.22
C ARG A 432 -9.02 -6.93 3.75
N ASN A 433 -10.09 -7.39 4.39
CA ASN A 433 -10.14 -7.50 5.85
C ASN A 433 -9.34 -8.71 6.36
N ALA A 434 -9.28 -9.80 5.60
CA ALA A 434 -8.50 -10.99 5.94
C ALA A 434 -6.98 -10.74 5.94
N LEU A 435 -6.49 -9.82 5.10
CA LEU A 435 -5.08 -9.43 5.09
C LEU A 435 -4.68 -8.79 6.42
N VAL A 436 -5.53 -7.92 6.99
CA VAL A 436 -5.29 -7.28 8.29
C VAL A 436 -5.21 -8.31 9.43
N LEU A 437 -5.97 -9.40 9.34
CA LEU A 437 -5.94 -10.48 10.32
C LEU A 437 -4.70 -11.39 10.19
N SER A 438 -4.10 -11.47 9.00
CA SER A 438 -2.94 -12.31 8.71
C SER A 438 -1.61 -11.70 9.14
N PHE A 439 -1.58 -10.40 9.42
CA PHE A 439 -0.43 -9.71 10.02
C PHE A 439 -0.72 -9.39 11.49
N PRO A 440 -0.54 -10.35 12.43
CA PRO A 440 -0.60 -10.03 13.85
C PRO A 440 0.38 -8.91 14.15
N THR A 441 -0.10 -7.82 14.77
CA THR A 441 0.69 -6.65 15.17
C THR A 441 1.98 -7.10 15.87
N PRO A 442 3.16 -7.02 15.22
CA PRO A 442 4.36 -7.65 15.75
C PRO A 442 4.92 -6.96 17.00
N ALA A 443 4.47 -5.74 17.29
CA ALA A 443 4.90 -4.96 18.45
C ALA A 443 3.72 -4.29 19.15
N ALA A 444 3.74 -4.29 20.49
CA ALA A 444 2.82 -3.50 21.29
C ALA A 444 2.93 -2.02 20.90
N GLY A 445 1.80 -1.40 20.52
CA GLY A 445 1.73 0.03 20.20
C GLY A 445 1.84 0.40 18.70
N ILE A 446 2.10 -0.57 17.81
CA ILE A 446 2.16 -0.36 16.35
C ILE A 446 0.91 -0.91 15.69
N VAL A 447 0.06 -0.02 15.18
CA VAL A 447 -1.16 -0.39 14.44
C VAL A 447 -0.87 -0.31 12.95
N ILE A 448 -0.92 -1.45 12.27
CA ILE A 448 -0.87 -1.52 10.81
C ILE A 448 -2.28 -1.32 10.27
N ASP A 449 -2.51 -0.23 9.53
CA ASP A 449 -3.73 -0.03 8.76
C ASP A 449 -3.36 0.18 7.28
N PHE A 450 -4.09 -0.52 6.41
CA PHE A 450 -3.99 -0.34 4.97
C PHE A 450 -5.25 0.40 4.51
N PRO A 451 -5.11 1.69 4.17
CA PRO A 451 -6.20 2.41 3.56
C PRO A 451 -6.53 1.74 2.24
N GLY A 452 -7.81 1.60 1.94
CA GLY A 452 -8.28 0.91 0.75
C GLY A 452 -9.79 0.98 0.73
N GLN A 453 -10.32 2.08 0.21
CA GLN A 453 -11.76 2.18 -0.04
C GLN A 453 -12.03 1.66 -1.45
N ILE A 454 -13.12 0.90 -1.61
CA ILE A 454 -13.64 0.58 -2.94
C ILE A 454 -14.23 1.88 -3.50
N ASP A 455 -13.39 2.71 -4.11
CA ASP A 455 -13.80 3.94 -4.78
C ASP A 455 -14.41 3.62 -6.15
N TRP A 456 -15.09 4.58 -6.75
CA TRP A 456 -15.68 4.49 -8.08
C TRP A 456 -14.66 4.10 -9.15
N ARG A 457 -13.37 4.42 -8.96
CA ARG A 457 -12.27 4.04 -9.86
C ARG A 457 -12.02 2.55 -9.85
N VAL A 458 -11.93 1.95 -8.66
CA VAL A 458 -11.81 0.49 -8.51
C VAL A 458 -13.05 -0.16 -9.12
N LEU A 459 -14.25 0.37 -8.85
CA LEU A 459 -15.49 -0.10 -9.48
C LEU A 459 -15.47 0.04 -11.00
N ALA A 460 -14.94 1.14 -11.56
CA ALA A 460 -14.84 1.38 -12.99
C ALA A 460 -13.84 0.44 -13.66
N VAL A 461 -12.68 0.22 -13.04
CA VAL A 461 -11.68 -0.75 -13.53
C VAL A 461 -12.22 -2.18 -13.41
N SER A 462 -12.88 -2.53 -12.30
CA SER A 462 -13.57 -3.82 -12.14
C SER A 462 -14.68 -4.00 -13.16
N ALA A 463 -15.44 -2.95 -13.50
CA ALA A 463 -16.43 -2.97 -14.56
C ALA A 463 -15.78 -3.15 -15.94
N ALA A 464 -14.65 -2.49 -16.20
CA ALA A 464 -13.88 -2.68 -17.43
C ALA A 464 -13.33 -4.12 -17.54
N ILE A 465 -12.86 -4.69 -16.43
CA ILE A 465 -12.43 -6.09 -16.33
C ILE A 465 -13.62 -7.04 -16.56
N CYS A 466 -14.81 -6.73 -16.03
CA CYS A 466 -16.03 -7.49 -16.22
C CYS A 466 -16.48 -7.48 -17.69
N ILE A 467 -16.47 -6.31 -18.34
CA ILE A 467 -16.78 -6.16 -19.76
C ILE A 467 -15.72 -6.88 -20.61
N GLY A 468 -14.44 -6.67 -20.32
CA GLY A 468 -13.31 -7.28 -21.03
C GLY A 468 -13.32 -8.81 -20.93
N SER A 469 -13.56 -9.36 -19.74
CA SER A 469 -13.73 -10.81 -19.54
C SER A 469 -14.94 -11.33 -20.33
N THR A 470 -16.09 -10.66 -20.24
CA THR A 470 -17.28 -11.01 -21.04
C THR A 470 -16.99 -11.05 -22.53
N LEU A 471 -16.28 -10.04 -23.05
CA LEU A 471 -15.88 -9.99 -24.44
C LEU A 471 -14.95 -11.17 -24.78
N LEU A 472 -13.93 -11.41 -23.97
CA LEU A 472 -12.99 -12.51 -24.15
C LEU A 472 -13.67 -13.87 -24.22
N PHE A 473 -14.63 -14.15 -23.32
CA PHE A 473 -15.23 -15.49 -23.23
C PHE A 473 -16.53 -15.68 -24.03
N ALA A 474 -17.29 -14.61 -24.31
CA ALA A 474 -18.59 -14.72 -24.98
C ALA A 474 -18.52 -14.43 -26.48
N VAL A 475 -17.61 -13.55 -26.93
CA VAL A 475 -17.47 -13.20 -28.37
C VAL A 475 -16.92 -14.39 -29.15
N VAL A 476 -15.92 -15.08 -28.62
CA VAL A 476 -15.27 -16.21 -29.31
C VAL A 476 -16.27 -17.34 -29.63
N PRO A 477 -17.08 -17.85 -28.69
CA PRO A 477 -18.15 -18.80 -29.01
C PRO A 477 -19.25 -18.21 -29.88
N ALA A 478 -19.61 -16.93 -29.71
CA ALA A 478 -20.70 -16.30 -30.44
C ALA A 478 -20.40 -16.13 -31.94
N ILE A 479 -19.19 -15.70 -32.29
CA ILE A 479 -18.75 -15.60 -33.69
C ILE A 479 -18.74 -16.99 -34.32
N HIS A 480 -18.20 -18.00 -33.63
CA HIS A 480 -18.16 -19.36 -34.16
C HIS A 480 -19.54 -20.02 -34.30
N ALA A 481 -20.47 -19.80 -33.36
CA ALA A 481 -21.84 -20.27 -33.45
C ALA A 481 -22.64 -19.59 -34.59
N SER A 482 -22.22 -18.39 -35.01
CA SER A 482 -22.83 -17.69 -36.14
C SER A 482 -22.35 -18.16 -37.51
N HIS A 483 -21.16 -18.80 -37.58
CA HIS A 483 -20.58 -19.43 -38.77
C HIS A 483 -20.95 -20.92 -38.88
N VAL A 484 -22.23 -21.25 -38.66
CA VAL A 484 -22.75 -22.59 -38.94
C VAL A 484 -23.18 -22.65 -40.40
N ASP A 485 -22.42 -23.37 -41.22
CA ASP A 485 -22.83 -23.72 -42.58
C ASP A 485 -24.08 -24.60 -42.52
N LEU A 486 -25.22 -24.07 -42.95
CA LEU A 486 -26.50 -24.78 -43.03
C LEU A 486 -26.39 -26.05 -43.89
N SER A 487 -25.60 -26.00 -44.97
CA SER A 487 -25.39 -27.10 -45.91
C SER A 487 -24.65 -28.29 -45.29
N ASN A 488 -23.68 -28.03 -44.42
CA ASN A 488 -22.92 -29.07 -43.72
C ASN A 488 -23.65 -29.60 -42.49
N ALA A 489 -24.44 -28.78 -41.80
CA ALA A 489 -25.19 -29.18 -40.61
C ALA A 489 -26.32 -30.19 -40.92
N LEU A 490 -27.00 -30.03 -42.06
CA LEU A 490 -28.02 -30.98 -42.53
C LEU A 490 -27.41 -32.25 -43.13
N LYS A 491 -26.23 -32.16 -43.76
CA LYS A 491 -25.51 -33.34 -44.29
C LYS A 491 -24.87 -34.22 -43.21
N THR A 492 -24.71 -33.73 -41.97
CA THR A 492 -24.04 -34.51 -40.91
C THR A 492 -24.89 -35.69 -40.41
N GLU A 493 -26.20 -35.72 -40.68
CA GLU A 493 -27.06 -36.88 -40.36
C GLU A 493 -26.91 -38.03 -41.38
N ALA A 494 -26.27 -37.82 -42.54
CA ALA A 494 -26.21 -38.81 -43.62
C ALA A 494 -24.82 -39.42 -43.90
N GLY A 495 -23.74 -39.03 -43.21
CA GLY A 495 -22.46 -39.75 -43.35
C GLY A 495 -21.20 -39.07 -42.80
N GLY A 496 -20.46 -39.82 -41.98
CA GLY A 496 -18.99 -39.88 -41.97
C GLY A 496 -18.16 -38.63 -41.60
N VAL A 497 -17.86 -38.48 -40.29
CA VAL A 497 -16.57 -38.13 -39.62
C VAL A 497 -15.69 -36.93 -40.08
N LEU A 498 -15.83 -36.30 -41.24
CA LEU A 498 -14.75 -35.43 -41.79
C LEU A 498 -14.90 -33.90 -41.65
N SER A 499 -15.90 -33.35 -40.95
CA SER A 499 -16.06 -31.87 -40.81
C SER A 499 -15.55 -31.24 -39.49
N GLY A 500 -14.81 -31.98 -38.66
CA GLY A 500 -14.41 -31.54 -37.29
C GLY A 500 -13.13 -30.70 -37.14
N SER A 501 -12.35 -30.50 -38.20
CA SER A 501 -10.94 -30.06 -38.12
C SER A 501 -10.72 -28.63 -37.59
N SER A 502 -11.50 -27.64 -38.02
CA SER A 502 -11.34 -26.23 -37.56
C SER A 502 -11.86 -26.01 -36.13
N ARG A 503 -12.93 -26.71 -35.73
CA ARG A 503 -13.60 -26.53 -34.42
C ARG A 503 -12.89 -27.23 -33.25
N SER A 504 -12.23 -28.36 -33.51
CA SER A 504 -11.32 -29.01 -32.55
C SER A 504 -10.11 -28.11 -32.24
N ARG A 505 -9.55 -27.43 -33.26
CA ARG A 505 -8.35 -26.58 -33.10
C ARG A 505 -8.53 -25.41 -32.13
N LEU A 506 -9.68 -24.73 -32.12
CA LEU A 506 -9.90 -23.61 -31.19
C LEU A 506 -10.02 -24.08 -29.74
N ARG A 507 -10.76 -25.16 -29.48
CA ARG A 507 -10.84 -25.76 -28.14
C ARG A 507 -9.46 -26.25 -27.71
N SER A 508 -8.73 -26.93 -28.59
CA SER A 508 -7.37 -27.38 -28.31
C SER A 508 -6.41 -26.20 -28.06
N ALA A 509 -6.56 -25.09 -28.78
CA ALA A 509 -5.78 -23.87 -28.54
C ALA A 509 -6.13 -23.21 -27.20
N LEU A 510 -7.42 -23.11 -26.84
CA LEU A 510 -7.85 -22.59 -25.53
C LEU A 510 -7.35 -23.47 -24.39
N VAL A 511 -7.41 -24.80 -24.54
CA VAL A 511 -6.87 -25.76 -23.58
C VAL A 511 -5.34 -25.63 -23.49
N LEU A 512 -4.65 -25.49 -24.62
CA LEU A 512 -3.20 -25.28 -24.64
C LEU A 512 -2.82 -23.98 -23.93
N VAL A 513 -3.48 -22.86 -24.22
CA VAL A 513 -3.27 -21.57 -23.54
C VAL A 513 -3.54 -21.71 -22.04
N GLN A 514 -4.65 -22.36 -21.66
CA GLN A 514 -4.98 -22.61 -20.26
C GLN A 514 -3.90 -23.42 -19.55
N ILE A 515 -3.44 -24.53 -20.15
CA ILE A 515 -2.39 -25.39 -19.59
C ILE A 515 -1.08 -24.62 -19.48
N SER A 516 -0.68 -23.88 -20.52
CA SER A 516 0.53 -23.06 -20.52
C SER A 516 0.49 -21.98 -19.44
N LEU A 517 -0.62 -21.24 -19.31
CA LEU A 517 -0.79 -20.22 -18.27
C LEU A 517 -0.77 -20.84 -16.87
N SER A 518 -1.42 -22.00 -16.70
CA SER A 518 -1.42 -22.73 -15.43
C SER A 518 -0.01 -23.21 -15.07
N PHE A 519 0.77 -23.67 -16.05
CA PHE A 519 2.16 -24.07 -15.85
C PHE A 519 3.04 -22.88 -15.45
N VAL A 520 2.88 -21.72 -16.11
CA VAL A 520 3.58 -20.48 -15.74
C VAL A 520 3.24 -20.06 -14.31
N LEU A 521 1.97 -20.09 -13.93
CA LEU A 521 1.54 -19.76 -12.56
C LEU A 521 2.08 -20.76 -11.53
N LEU A 522 2.07 -22.05 -11.83
CA LEU A 522 2.59 -23.08 -10.94
C LEU A 522 4.10 -22.93 -10.76
N ALA A 523 4.85 -22.78 -11.86
CA ALA A 523 6.28 -22.55 -11.82
C ALA A 523 6.62 -21.25 -11.06
N GLY A 524 5.90 -20.15 -11.31
CA GLY A 524 6.05 -18.89 -10.60
C GLY A 524 5.75 -19.00 -9.11
N THR A 525 4.70 -19.73 -8.74
CA THR A 525 4.34 -19.99 -7.32
C THR A 525 5.42 -20.80 -6.63
N VAL A 526 5.93 -21.86 -7.27
CA VAL A 526 7.01 -22.68 -6.72
C VAL A 526 8.30 -21.86 -6.57
N LEU A 527 8.67 -21.04 -7.56
CA LEU A 527 9.82 -20.14 -7.48
C LEU A 527 9.67 -19.09 -6.37
N LEU A 528 8.47 -18.55 -6.18
CA LEU A 528 8.19 -17.58 -5.13
C LEU A 528 8.25 -18.23 -3.74
N LEU A 529 7.68 -19.44 -3.58
CA LEU A 529 7.80 -20.22 -2.34
C LEU A 529 9.25 -20.62 -2.06
N GLN A 530 10.02 -21.01 -3.08
CA GLN A 530 11.46 -21.27 -2.94
C GLN A 530 12.22 -20.00 -2.56
N SER A 531 11.89 -18.86 -3.15
CA SER A 531 12.53 -17.57 -2.84
C SER A 531 12.20 -17.13 -1.42
N LEU A 532 10.94 -17.26 -1.00
CA LEU A 532 10.51 -16.98 0.37
C LEU A 532 11.18 -17.92 1.37
N ASN A 533 11.30 -19.22 1.04
CA ASN A 533 12.04 -20.17 1.88
C ASN A 533 13.54 -19.84 1.93
N LYS A 534 14.14 -19.41 0.81
CA LYS A 534 15.53 -18.93 0.78
C LYS A 534 15.72 -17.69 1.64
N ILE A 535 14.83 -16.69 1.56
CA ILE A 535 14.89 -15.49 2.40
C ILE A 535 14.68 -15.83 3.88
N ARG A 536 13.71 -16.71 4.18
CA ARG A 536 13.43 -17.13 5.56
C ARG A 536 14.63 -17.84 6.19
N ASN A 537 15.30 -18.70 5.43
CA ASN A 537 16.43 -19.50 5.91
C ASN A 537 17.80 -18.88 5.63
N ALA A 538 17.86 -17.75 4.90
CA ALA A 538 19.10 -17.03 4.66
C ALA A 538 19.67 -16.57 5.99
N SER A 539 20.91 -16.97 6.26
CA SER A 539 21.64 -16.50 7.44
C SER A 539 21.91 -15.01 7.28
N PRO A 540 21.47 -14.16 8.22
CA PRO A 540 21.77 -12.73 8.20
C PRO A 540 23.21 -12.42 8.63
N GLY A 541 24.08 -13.43 8.78
CA GLY A 541 25.44 -13.27 9.31
C GLY A 541 25.50 -13.22 10.84
N PHE A 542 24.36 -13.39 11.52
CA PHE A 542 24.26 -13.46 12.98
C PHE A 542 23.15 -14.43 13.43
N ASN A 543 23.17 -14.82 14.70
CA ASN A 543 22.20 -15.70 15.33
C ASN A 543 20.92 -14.93 15.70
N THR A 544 19.79 -15.45 15.24
CA THR A 544 18.46 -14.86 15.44
C THR A 544 17.74 -15.40 16.68
N ASP A 545 18.35 -16.39 17.35
CA ASP A 545 17.93 -16.95 18.64
C ASP A 545 18.39 -16.08 19.81
N VAL A 546 18.04 -14.80 19.74
CA VAL A 546 18.35 -13.78 20.73
C VAL A 546 17.07 -13.01 21.03
N ILE A 547 16.84 -12.73 22.30
CA ILE A 547 15.70 -11.95 22.76
C ILE A 547 16.14 -10.49 22.86
N ALA A 548 15.41 -9.61 22.20
CA ALA A 548 15.57 -8.16 22.34
C ALA A 548 14.49 -7.63 23.29
N CYS A 549 14.91 -6.77 24.19
CA CYS A 549 14.05 -6.00 25.08
C CYS A 549 14.67 -4.62 25.27
N ASN A 550 13.86 -3.60 25.52
CA ASN A 550 14.34 -2.25 25.82
C ASN A 550 13.74 -1.75 27.13
N VAL A 551 14.43 -0.83 27.79
CA VAL A 551 13.91 -0.07 28.93
C VAL A 551 13.87 1.39 28.50
N ASP A 552 12.70 2.02 28.55
CA ASP A 552 12.54 3.40 28.09
C ASP A 552 12.95 4.41 29.16
N LEU A 553 14.26 4.48 29.41
CA LEU A 553 14.87 5.39 30.37
C LEU A 553 14.64 6.87 30.00
N GLY A 554 14.60 7.18 28.71
CA GLY A 554 14.38 8.55 28.23
C GLY A 554 13.03 9.08 28.68
N SER A 555 11.98 8.29 28.49
CA SER A 555 10.63 8.66 28.90
C SER A 555 10.43 8.73 30.41
N ALA A 556 11.27 8.03 31.18
CA ALA A 556 11.31 8.12 32.64
C ALA A 556 12.12 9.32 33.16
N GLY A 557 12.61 10.20 32.27
CA GLY A 557 13.36 11.41 32.64
C GLY A 557 14.82 11.17 33.01
N TYR A 558 15.39 10.00 32.69
CA TYR A 558 16.80 9.74 32.93
C TYR A 558 17.68 10.59 32.01
N LYS A 559 18.60 11.34 32.61
CA LYS A 559 19.70 12.00 31.90
C LYS A 559 20.81 11.00 31.55
N LEU A 560 21.70 11.37 30.63
CA LEU A 560 22.78 10.49 30.14
C LEU A 560 23.61 9.89 31.27
N ASP A 561 24.07 10.68 32.25
CA ASP A 561 24.92 10.19 33.34
C ASP A 561 24.23 9.13 34.20
N ARG A 562 22.99 9.40 34.64
CA ARG A 562 22.20 8.45 35.43
C ARG A 562 21.79 7.23 34.59
N GLY A 563 21.45 7.44 33.32
CA GLY A 563 21.13 6.38 32.39
C GLY A 563 22.30 5.43 32.15
N LYS A 564 23.52 5.95 32.08
CA LYS A 564 24.75 5.16 31.94
C LYS A 564 24.98 4.27 33.17
N ILE A 565 24.83 4.83 34.37
CA ILE A 565 24.94 4.08 35.64
C ILE A 565 23.89 2.96 35.68
N PHE A 566 22.62 3.32 35.49
CA PHE A 566 21.51 2.35 35.48
C PHE A 566 21.71 1.23 34.44
N THR A 567 22.10 1.60 33.22
CA THR A 567 22.32 0.64 32.13
C THR A 567 23.46 -0.32 32.47
N THR A 568 24.51 0.17 33.12
CA THR A 568 25.64 -0.66 33.58
C THR A 568 25.23 -1.62 34.69
N GLU A 569 24.48 -1.15 35.69
CA GLU A 569 23.98 -1.99 36.79
C GLU A 569 22.97 -3.04 36.31
N LEU A 570 22.05 -2.65 35.42
CA LEU A 570 21.09 -3.57 34.80
C LEU A 570 21.83 -4.66 34.01
N PHE A 571 22.84 -4.28 33.22
CA PHE A 571 23.65 -5.23 32.48
C PHE A 571 24.34 -6.25 33.40
N ASP A 572 25.02 -5.79 34.46
CA ASP A 572 25.71 -6.65 35.40
C ASP A 572 24.73 -7.62 36.12
N ARG A 573 23.52 -7.16 36.47
CA ARG A 573 22.46 -8.01 37.06
C ARG A 573 21.93 -9.05 36.08
N VAL A 574 21.52 -8.64 34.88
CA VAL A 574 20.92 -9.53 33.87
C VAL A 574 21.91 -10.61 33.44
N ARG A 575 23.21 -10.28 33.35
CA ARG A 575 24.26 -11.25 33.04
C ARG A 575 24.34 -12.42 34.03
N THR A 576 23.91 -12.21 35.27
CA THR A 576 23.89 -13.24 36.33
C THR A 576 22.57 -14.02 36.40
N LEU A 577 21.55 -13.66 35.60
CA LEU A 577 20.27 -14.34 35.64
C LEU A 577 20.38 -15.80 35.18
N PRO A 578 19.79 -16.76 35.94
CA PRO A 578 19.62 -18.12 35.46
C PRO A 578 18.85 -18.13 34.13
N GLY A 579 19.39 -18.83 33.13
CA GLY A 579 18.79 -18.92 31.80
C GLY A 579 19.37 -17.96 30.76
N ALA A 580 20.08 -16.90 31.17
CA ALA A 580 20.84 -16.03 30.24
C ALA A 580 22.20 -16.68 29.92
N GLN A 581 22.45 -16.99 28.65
CA GLN A 581 23.74 -17.55 28.19
C GLN A 581 24.77 -16.44 27.97
N SER A 582 24.33 -15.34 27.36
CA SER A 582 25.12 -14.14 27.16
C SER A 582 24.17 -12.95 27.01
N VAL A 583 24.67 -11.77 27.36
CA VAL A 583 23.92 -10.52 27.36
C VAL A 583 24.81 -9.46 26.74
N THR A 584 24.23 -8.57 25.96
CA THR A 584 24.89 -7.37 25.47
C THR A 584 23.91 -6.20 25.42
N LEU A 585 24.43 -5.00 25.28
CA LEU A 585 23.67 -3.80 25.02
C LEU A 585 23.93 -3.35 23.58
N ALA A 586 22.90 -2.89 22.89
CA ALA A 586 23.03 -2.32 21.56
C ALA A 586 22.09 -1.14 21.41
N ARG A 587 22.55 -0.06 20.78
CA ARG A 587 21.67 1.10 20.55
C ARG A 587 20.52 0.77 19.60
N VAL A 588 20.79 -0.03 18.56
CA VAL A 588 19.81 -0.41 17.54
C VAL A 588 19.79 -1.92 17.40
N VAL A 589 18.58 -2.48 17.30
CA VAL A 589 18.38 -3.90 17.02
C VAL A 589 18.46 -4.12 15.51
N PRO A 590 19.20 -5.13 15.01
CA PRO A 590 19.18 -5.49 13.59
C PRO A 590 17.75 -5.68 13.07
N PHE A 591 17.48 -5.20 11.85
CA PHE A 591 16.14 -5.20 11.21
C PHE A 591 15.07 -4.34 11.91
N GLY A 592 15.45 -3.53 12.90
CA GLY A 592 14.59 -2.53 13.50
C GLY A 592 14.34 -1.32 12.57
N TYR A 593 13.30 -0.55 12.88
CA TYR A 593 12.97 0.68 12.15
C TYR A 593 14.01 1.80 12.37
N ALA A 594 14.66 1.82 13.54
CA ALA A 594 15.63 2.85 13.87
C ALA A 594 16.85 2.82 12.94
N VAL A 595 17.19 3.98 12.39
CA VAL A 595 18.28 4.11 11.41
C VAL A 595 19.62 4.10 12.13
N PHE A 596 20.56 3.34 11.56
CA PHE A 596 21.99 3.37 11.86
C PHE A 596 22.51 4.81 11.90
N SER A 597 23.51 5.07 12.73
CA SER A 597 24.20 6.35 12.60
C SER A 597 25.11 6.31 11.40
N SER A 598 25.12 7.38 10.61
CA SER A 598 26.09 7.58 9.55
C SER A 598 27.00 8.74 9.93
N ALA A 599 28.30 8.59 9.74
CA ALA A 599 29.26 9.67 9.94
C ALA A 599 30.20 9.80 8.75
N PRO A 600 30.61 11.03 8.40
CA PRO A 600 31.77 11.21 7.52
C PRO A 600 33.00 10.63 8.21
N ILE A 601 33.83 9.94 7.44
CA ILE A 601 35.07 9.34 7.91
C ILE A 601 36.27 9.86 7.13
N GLU A 602 37.40 9.96 7.83
CA GLU A 602 38.71 10.15 7.23
C GLU A 602 39.54 8.90 7.52
N VAL A 603 40.07 8.26 6.48
CA VAL A 603 40.85 7.03 6.63
C VAL A 603 42.33 7.36 6.48
N GLU A 604 43.14 6.96 7.46
CA GLU A 604 44.59 7.19 7.46
C GLU A 604 45.23 6.58 6.20
N GLY A 605 45.79 7.44 5.34
CA GLY A 605 46.44 7.04 4.09
C GLY A 605 45.50 6.82 2.90
N TYR A 606 44.22 7.18 3.00
CA TYR A 606 43.27 7.16 1.89
C TYR A 606 42.84 8.58 1.52
N GLN A 607 43.18 9.02 0.30
CA GLN A 607 42.68 10.28 -0.24
C GLN A 607 41.44 10.01 -1.11
N PRO A 608 40.24 10.43 -0.68
CA PRO A 608 39.06 10.28 -1.52
C PRO A 608 39.17 11.19 -2.75
N PRO A 609 38.69 10.75 -3.93
CA PRO A 609 38.59 11.61 -5.10
C PRO A 609 37.68 12.81 -4.80
N PRO A 610 37.80 13.96 -5.51
CA PRO A 610 37.05 15.18 -5.22
C PRO A 610 35.52 15.04 -5.19
N ASN A 611 34.99 13.97 -5.77
CA ASN A 611 33.56 13.68 -5.84
C ASN A 611 33.07 12.67 -4.79
N GLU A 612 33.95 12.17 -3.92
CA GLU A 612 33.62 11.23 -2.84
C GLU A 612 33.77 11.91 -1.47
N GLN A 613 32.74 11.83 -0.65
CA GLN A 613 32.84 12.08 0.79
C GLN A 613 32.58 10.75 1.50
N PRO A 614 33.64 10.03 1.93
CA PRO A 614 33.49 8.76 2.61
C PRO A 614 32.55 8.90 3.82
N THR A 615 31.36 8.32 3.70
CA THR A 615 30.36 8.29 4.76
C THR A 615 30.03 6.83 5.00
N VAL A 616 30.17 6.39 6.25
CA VAL A 616 29.98 4.99 6.61
C VAL A 616 28.99 4.90 7.76
N SER A 617 28.11 3.90 7.70
CA SER A 617 27.18 3.58 8.77
C SER A 617 27.90 2.87 9.91
N TYR A 618 27.51 3.16 11.14
CA TYR A 618 28.09 2.58 12.33
C TYR A 618 27.09 2.29 13.43
N TYR A 619 27.53 1.43 14.35
CA TYR A 619 26.79 1.01 15.53
C TYR A 619 27.56 1.17 16.82
N GLU A 620 26.86 1.71 17.83
CA GLU A 620 27.27 1.62 19.23
C GLU A 620 26.82 0.27 19.81
N VAL A 621 27.81 -0.56 20.17
CA VAL A 621 27.58 -1.90 20.73
C VAL A 621 28.33 -2.07 22.04
N GLY A 622 27.73 -2.79 22.97
CA GLY A 622 28.32 -3.16 24.24
C GLY A 622 29.33 -4.30 24.10
N GLU A 623 29.89 -4.68 25.24
CA GLU A 623 30.67 -5.90 25.38
C GLU A 623 29.86 -7.13 25.00
N ASP A 624 30.56 -8.20 24.60
CA ASP A 624 29.97 -9.50 24.25
C ASP A 624 28.93 -9.42 23.11
N TYR A 625 28.90 -8.33 22.32
CA TYR A 625 27.92 -8.14 21.24
C TYR A 625 28.10 -9.18 20.13
N PHE A 626 29.34 -9.34 19.67
CA PHE A 626 29.68 -10.28 18.61
C PHE A 626 29.51 -11.71 19.12
N ALA A 627 29.89 -12.01 20.36
CA ALA A 627 29.66 -13.31 20.99
C ALA A 627 28.15 -13.64 21.15
N THR A 628 27.34 -12.68 21.60
CA THR A 628 25.90 -12.85 21.84
C THR A 628 25.14 -13.09 20.53
N LEU A 629 25.45 -12.32 19.50
CA LEU A 629 24.89 -12.49 18.17
C LEU A 629 25.62 -13.56 17.35
N GLY A 630 26.70 -14.17 17.85
CA GLY A 630 27.47 -15.18 17.11
C GLY A 630 28.12 -14.66 15.82
N ILE A 631 28.45 -13.37 15.76
CA ILE A 631 29.21 -12.77 14.66
C ILE A 631 30.69 -13.06 14.91
N ALA A 632 31.36 -13.69 13.96
CA ALA A 632 32.78 -14.05 14.12
C ALA A 632 33.70 -12.83 13.94
N ILE A 633 34.66 -12.66 14.84
CA ILE A 633 35.82 -11.78 14.63
C ILE A 633 36.84 -12.55 13.77
N VAL A 634 37.13 -12.02 12.58
CA VAL A 634 38.05 -12.59 11.59
C VAL A 634 39.50 -12.37 12.01
N SER A 635 39.81 -11.19 12.54
CA SER A 635 41.14 -10.84 13.04
C SER A 635 41.07 -9.78 14.14
N GLY A 636 42.05 -9.77 15.05
CA GLY A 636 42.09 -8.85 16.17
C GLY A 636 41.29 -9.33 17.38
N ARG A 637 40.65 -8.40 18.09
CA ARG A 637 39.88 -8.66 19.32
C ARG A 637 38.51 -8.00 19.29
N GLU A 638 37.62 -8.48 20.16
CA GLU A 638 36.36 -7.82 20.49
C GLU A 638 36.57 -6.65 21.45
N PHE A 639 35.51 -5.86 21.68
CA PHE A 639 35.49 -4.81 22.70
C PHE A 639 35.60 -5.39 24.10
N LEU A 640 36.42 -4.76 24.92
CA LEU A 640 36.67 -5.12 26.32
C LEU A 640 35.94 -4.16 27.24
N ARG A 641 35.68 -4.60 28.48
CA ARG A 641 35.17 -3.74 29.56
C ARG A 641 36.04 -2.51 29.82
N SER A 642 37.34 -2.64 29.59
CA SER A 642 38.32 -1.56 29.72
C SER A 642 38.34 -0.58 28.55
N ASP A 643 37.64 -0.84 27.44
CA ASP A 643 37.49 0.12 26.34
C ASP A 643 36.42 1.17 26.72
N ASP A 644 36.66 1.89 27.81
CA ASP A 644 35.80 2.96 28.32
C ASP A 644 36.28 4.35 27.87
N GLU A 645 35.62 5.41 28.34
CA GLU A 645 35.91 6.80 27.96
C GLU A 645 37.33 7.26 28.31
N ASN A 646 38.00 6.57 29.26
CA ASN A 646 39.36 6.87 29.69
C ASN A 646 40.41 6.12 28.86
N ALA A 647 40.00 5.12 28.07
CA ALA A 647 40.88 4.36 27.20
C ALA A 647 41.03 5.04 25.82
N PRO A 648 42.08 4.69 25.05
CA PRO A 648 42.20 5.09 23.65
C PRO A 648 40.93 4.73 22.86
N ALA A 649 40.56 5.59 21.93
CA ALA A 649 39.35 5.39 21.13
C ALA A 649 39.55 4.20 20.17
N VAL A 650 38.62 3.25 20.18
CA VAL A 650 38.73 2.02 19.38
C VAL A 650 37.49 1.78 18.52
N ALA A 651 37.69 1.10 17.39
CA ALA A 651 36.62 0.66 16.49
C ALA A 651 36.88 -0.76 15.99
N ILE A 652 35.79 -1.45 15.63
CA ILE A 652 35.82 -2.73 14.91
C ILE A 652 35.17 -2.50 13.55
N ILE A 653 35.79 -2.95 12.47
CA ILE A 653 35.25 -2.78 11.10
C ILE A 653 34.76 -4.12 10.55
N ASN A 654 33.92 -4.12 9.52
CA ASN A 654 33.59 -5.36 8.81
C ASN A 654 34.58 -5.67 7.66
N GLU A 655 34.54 -6.90 7.16
CA GLU A 655 35.35 -7.37 6.02
C GLU A 655 35.19 -6.46 4.79
N THR A 656 33.98 -5.99 4.49
CA THR A 656 33.73 -5.11 3.33
C THR A 656 34.44 -3.76 3.47
N MET A 657 34.42 -3.16 4.66
CA MET A 657 35.12 -1.90 4.91
C MET A 657 36.64 -2.08 4.84
N ALA A 658 37.15 -3.19 5.41
CA ALA A 658 38.56 -3.54 5.33
C ALA A 658 39.02 -3.68 3.86
N ALA A 659 38.25 -4.41 3.04
CA ALA A 659 38.54 -4.62 1.63
C ALA A 659 38.46 -3.33 0.79
N LYS A 660 37.51 -2.43 1.10
CA LYS A 660 37.34 -1.18 0.36
C LYS A 660 38.47 -0.18 0.61
N TYR A 661 38.82 0.05 1.87
CA TYR A 661 39.73 1.14 2.25
C TYR A 661 41.18 0.67 2.47
N TRP A 662 41.41 -0.62 2.71
CA TRP A 662 42.75 -1.22 2.86
C TRP A 662 42.93 -2.46 1.97
N PRO A 663 42.73 -2.38 0.63
CA PRO A 663 42.80 -3.55 -0.27
C PRO A 663 44.19 -4.23 -0.32
N ALA A 664 45.25 -3.53 0.08
CA ALA A 664 46.63 -4.00 0.04
C ALA A 664 47.36 -3.89 1.40
N LYS A 665 46.66 -3.55 2.49
CA LYS A 665 47.23 -3.34 3.83
C LYS A 665 46.39 -4.03 4.89
N ASN A 666 47.00 -4.41 6.01
CA ASN A 666 46.24 -4.85 7.17
C ASN A 666 45.54 -3.64 7.80
N ALA A 667 44.21 -3.67 7.88
CA ALA A 667 43.43 -2.61 8.51
C ALA A 667 43.59 -2.59 10.04
N LEU A 668 44.03 -3.70 10.65
CA LEU A 668 44.28 -3.78 12.08
C LEU A 668 45.39 -2.80 12.51
N GLY A 669 45.13 -2.02 13.55
CA GLY A 669 46.05 -1.02 14.09
C GLY A 669 46.05 0.32 13.33
N GLN A 670 45.42 0.39 12.15
CA GLN A 670 45.22 1.64 11.44
C GLN A 670 44.17 2.51 12.12
N ARG A 671 44.12 3.79 11.79
CA ARG A 671 43.15 4.73 12.37
C ARG A 671 42.14 5.22 11.35
N VAL A 672 40.92 5.41 11.85
CA VAL A 672 39.83 6.08 11.15
C VAL A 672 39.36 7.25 12.00
N LYS A 673 39.26 8.44 11.41
CA LYS A 673 38.67 9.60 12.05
C LYS A 673 37.18 9.56 11.82
N VAL A 674 36.41 9.58 12.90
CA VAL A 674 34.95 9.67 12.86
C VAL A 674 34.58 10.99 13.51
N LYS A 675 33.99 11.91 12.73
CA LYS A 675 33.85 13.32 13.12
C LYS A 675 35.24 13.91 13.44
N ASP A 676 35.52 14.23 14.70
CA ASP A 676 36.79 14.80 15.15
C ASP A 676 37.66 13.84 15.97
N LYS A 677 37.23 12.58 16.13
CA LYS A 677 37.91 11.59 16.98
C LYS A 677 38.58 10.52 16.13
N TRP A 678 39.91 10.41 16.23
CA TRP A 678 40.67 9.29 15.68
C TRP A 678 40.44 8.03 16.51
N MET A 679 40.04 6.95 15.87
CA MET A 679 39.79 5.64 16.47
C MET A 679 40.72 4.61 15.86
N GLN A 680 41.36 3.80 16.71
CA GLN A 680 42.21 2.70 16.27
C GLN A 680 41.35 1.45 15.98
N ILE A 681 41.63 0.79 14.87
CA ILE A 681 40.95 -0.44 14.48
C ILE A 681 41.56 -1.61 15.26
N VAL A 682 40.78 -2.21 16.16
CA VAL A 682 41.22 -3.31 17.04
C VAL A 682 40.72 -4.68 16.62
N GLY A 683 39.77 -4.74 15.69
CA GLY A 683 39.23 -5.98 15.17
C GLY A 683 38.54 -5.83 13.81
N ILE A 684 38.45 -6.95 13.10
CA ILE A 684 37.69 -7.09 11.86
C ILE A 684 36.63 -8.17 12.08
N ALA A 685 35.35 -7.81 11.96
CA ALA A 685 34.22 -8.71 12.08
C ALA A 685 33.74 -9.23 10.72
N LYS A 686 33.13 -10.42 10.70
CA LYS A 686 32.42 -10.90 9.51
C LYS A 686 31.29 -9.96 9.12
N ASN A 687 30.99 -9.95 7.83
CA ASN A 687 29.83 -9.23 7.33
C ASN A 687 28.53 -9.78 7.93
N ALA A 688 27.69 -8.87 8.41
CA ALA A 688 26.33 -9.12 8.87
C ALA A 688 25.37 -8.25 8.07
N ASN A 689 24.10 -8.67 8.03
CA ASN A 689 23.02 -7.91 7.44
C ASN A 689 22.36 -7.05 8.53
N TYR A 690 22.03 -5.83 8.18
CA TYR A 690 21.71 -4.76 9.12
C TYR A 690 20.26 -4.27 8.94
N ARG A 691 19.89 -3.91 7.71
CA ARG A 691 18.59 -3.33 7.34
C ARG A 691 17.63 -4.38 6.82
N THR A 692 18.13 -5.27 5.95
CA THR A 692 17.30 -6.32 5.35
C THR A 692 18.07 -7.63 5.22
N LYS A 693 17.39 -8.77 5.19
CA LYS A 693 18.02 -10.08 4.97
C LYS A 693 18.69 -10.26 3.61
N ILE A 694 18.38 -9.40 2.65
CA ILE A 694 18.84 -9.51 1.26
C ILE A 694 19.75 -8.34 0.86
N GLU A 695 20.26 -7.59 1.82
CA GLU A 695 21.15 -6.50 1.51
C GLU A 695 22.50 -7.01 1.02
N THR A 696 23.11 -6.23 0.14
CA THR A 696 24.51 -6.43 -0.24
C THR A 696 25.39 -5.94 0.90
N PRO A 697 26.45 -6.69 1.28
CA PRO A 697 27.38 -6.23 2.30
C PRO A 697 27.94 -4.84 1.97
N MET A 698 27.76 -3.90 2.89
CA MET A 698 28.24 -2.52 2.78
C MET A 698 29.39 -2.27 3.77
N PRO A 699 30.29 -1.29 3.52
CA PRO A 699 31.24 -0.86 4.54
C PRO A 699 30.52 -0.46 5.82
N PHE A 700 30.97 -0.98 6.96
CA PHE A 700 30.35 -0.77 8.26
C PHE A 700 31.38 -0.85 9.38
N PHE A 701 31.20 -0.05 10.44
CA PHE A 701 32.03 -0.14 11.64
C PHE A 701 31.21 -0.09 12.93
N TYR A 702 31.81 -0.58 14.01
CA TYR A 702 31.24 -0.64 15.34
C TYR A 702 32.11 0.20 16.26
N VAL A 703 31.48 0.86 17.22
CA VAL A 703 32.13 1.63 18.28
C VAL A 703 31.62 1.13 19.63
N PRO A 704 32.46 1.11 20.67
CA PRO A 704 32.05 0.65 21.98
C PRO A 704 31.06 1.64 22.62
N LEU A 705 29.93 1.12 23.09
CA LEU A 705 28.86 1.89 23.73
C LEU A 705 29.39 2.66 24.95
N ARG A 706 30.39 2.12 25.65
CA ARG A 706 31.03 2.79 26.79
C ARG A 706 31.78 4.06 26.40
N GLN A 707 32.34 4.17 25.19
CA GLN A 707 33.05 5.38 24.71
C GLN A 707 32.14 6.37 24.00
N ASN A 708 30.95 5.93 23.57
CA ASN A 708 30.02 6.72 22.76
C ASN A 708 28.59 6.58 23.30
N PHE A 709 28.40 6.80 24.60
CA PHE A 709 27.08 6.74 25.25
C PHE A 709 26.28 8.01 24.95
N ILE A 710 25.70 8.08 23.76
CA ILE A 710 24.99 9.27 23.26
C ILE A 710 23.46 9.21 23.44
N SER A 711 22.95 8.12 24.02
CA SER A 711 21.52 7.89 24.20
C SER A 711 21.24 6.99 25.39
N VAL A 712 20.19 7.29 26.13
CA VAL A 712 19.63 6.43 27.19
C VAL A 712 18.70 5.35 26.64
N ARG A 713 18.32 5.43 25.35
CA ARG A 713 17.56 4.38 24.65
C ARG A 713 18.52 3.30 24.14
N ASN A 714 18.71 2.26 24.94
CA ASN A 714 19.50 1.08 24.58
C ASN A 714 18.62 -0.18 24.63
N ASN A 715 18.94 -1.13 23.76
CA ASN A 715 18.31 -2.43 23.71
C ASN A 715 19.23 -3.44 24.41
N LEU A 716 18.61 -4.25 25.27
CA LEU A 716 19.21 -5.40 25.90
C LEU A 716 18.99 -6.61 24.98
N LEU A 717 20.08 -7.21 24.54
CA LEU A 717 20.06 -8.42 23.72
C LEU A 717 20.50 -9.58 24.59
N ILE A 718 19.62 -10.56 24.78
CA ILE A 718 19.84 -11.71 25.67
C ILE A 718 19.78 -12.99 24.83
N ARG A 719 20.88 -13.72 24.78
CA ARG A 719 20.89 -15.07 24.23
C ARG A 719 20.40 -16.04 25.30
N THR A 720 19.27 -16.69 25.06
CA THR A 720 18.67 -17.62 26.01
C THR A 720 17.89 -18.70 25.28
N ARG A 721 17.78 -19.88 25.90
CA ARG A 721 16.90 -20.96 25.44
C ARG A 721 15.47 -20.80 25.94
N GLU A 722 15.22 -19.87 26.86
CA GLU A 722 13.90 -19.61 27.41
C GLU A 722 12.98 -18.89 26.41
N THR A 723 11.68 -18.95 26.69
CA THR A 723 10.69 -18.19 25.93
C THR A 723 10.72 -16.71 26.36
N PRO A 724 10.35 -15.75 25.48
CA PRO A 724 10.29 -14.34 25.85
C PRO A 724 9.43 -14.05 27.09
N GLY A 725 8.33 -14.78 27.27
CA GLY A 725 7.47 -14.63 28.44
C GLY A 725 8.11 -15.09 29.77
N ALA A 726 8.95 -16.12 29.74
CA ALA A 726 9.61 -16.64 30.94
C ALA A 726 10.70 -15.68 31.45
N ILE A 727 11.58 -15.22 30.55
CA ILE A 727 12.67 -14.30 30.92
C ILE A 727 12.13 -12.91 31.31
N MET A 728 10.96 -12.51 30.79
CA MET A 728 10.30 -11.25 31.10
C MET A 728 10.05 -11.07 32.60
N GLN A 729 9.62 -12.11 33.30
CA GLN A 729 9.32 -12.02 34.73
C GLN A 729 10.58 -11.79 35.57
N SER A 730 11.68 -12.43 35.18
CA SER A 730 12.98 -12.22 35.82
C SER A 730 13.55 -10.84 35.50
N LEU A 731 13.44 -10.40 34.24
CA LEU A 731 13.88 -9.07 33.81
C LEU A 731 13.08 -7.95 34.49
N ALA A 732 11.76 -8.10 34.59
CA ALA A 732 10.90 -7.13 35.27
C ALA A 732 11.25 -6.99 36.75
N ARG A 733 11.57 -8.09 37.44
CA ARG A 733 12.03 -8.03 38.84
C ARG A 733 13.33 -7.24 38.99
N GLU A 734 14.33 -7.49 38.15
CA GLU A 734 15.60 -6.75 38.23
C GLU A 734 15.45 -5.26 37.87
N ILE A 735 14.62 -4.94 36.88
CA ILE A 735 14.32 -3.54 36.53
C ILE A 735 13.60 -2.84 37.68
N HIS A 736 12.56 -3.45 38.26
CA HIS A 736 11.82 -2.88 39.39
C HIS A 736 12.69 -2.73 40.65
N ALA A 737 13.68 -3.61 40.83
CA ALA A 737 14.63 -3.52 41.94
C ALA A 737 15.58 -2.31 41.81
N LEU A 738 15.88 -1.89 40.57
CA LEU A 738 16.67 -0.69 40.30
C LEU A 738 15.82 0.58 40.32
N ASP A 739 14.63 0.53 39.73
CA ASP A 739 13.64 1.61 39.77
C ASP A 739 12.22 1.04 39.61
N ALA A 740 11.40 1.20 40.64
CA ALA A 740 10.03 0.69 40.69
C ALA A 740 9.08 1.38 39.67
N ALA A 741 9.46 2.54 39.12
CA ALA A 741 8.68 3.25 38.12
C ALA A 741 8.95 2.77 36.68
N LEU A 742 9.98 1.93 36.47
CA LEU A 742 10.35 1.41 35.16
C LEU A 742 9.74 0.04 34.92
N ALA A 743 9.41 -0.25 33.66
CA ALA A 743 9.01 -1.58 33.23
C ALA A 743 9.80 -1.97 31.97
N PRO A 744 10.12 -3.27 31.78
CA PRO A 744 10.65 -3.74 30.52
C PRO A 744 9.63 -3.56 29.39
N GLY A 745 10.11 -3.15 28.21
CA GLY A 745 9.36 -3.26 26.96
C GLY A 745 9.04 -4.72 26.64
N VAL A 746 8.04 -4.95 25.78
CA VAL A 746 7.62 -6.32 25.42
C VAL A 746 8.78 -7.04 24.74
N PRO A 747 9.32 -8.13 25.33
CA PRO A 747 10.45 -8.83 24.76
C PRO A 747 10.00 -9.64 23.55
N TYR A 748 10.83 -9.64 22.52
CA TYR A 748 10.60 -10.43 21.32
C TYR A 748 11.88 -11.12 20.88
N ARG A 749 11.74 -12.27 20.23
CA ARG A 749 12.88 -12.98 19.64
C ARG A 749 13.18 -12.37 18.28
N LEU A 750 14.46 -12.12 17.95
CA LEU A 750 14.85 -11.53 16.67
C LEU A 750 14.33 -12.33 15.48
N GLN A 751 14.24 -13.66 15.62
CA GLN A 751 13.65 -14.54 14.62
C GLN A 751 12.20 -14.19 14.25
N GLY A 752 11.42 -13.62 15.17
CA GLY A 752 10.03 -13.23 14.94
C GLY A 752 9.84 -11.91 14.18
N GLN A 753 10.91 -11.13 13.98
CA GLN A 753 10.90 -9.94 13.13
C GLN A 753 11.27 -10.24 11.67
N LEU A 754 11.57 -11.50 11.35
CA LEU A 754 12.02 -11.97 10.04
C LEU A 754 10.90 -12.61 9.25
#